data_AF-A0A815XJR2-F1
#
_entry.id   AF-A0A815XJR2-F1
#
_cell.length_a   1.000
_cell.length_b   1.000
_cell.length_c   1.000
_cell.angle_alpha   90.00
_cell.angle_beta   90.00
_cell.angle_gamma   90.00
#
_symmetry.space_group_name_H-M   'P 1'
#
loop_
_entity.id
_entity.type
_entity.pdbx_description
1 polymer ?
#
loop_
_entity_poly.entity_id
_entity_poly.type
_entity_poly.pdbx_seq_one_letter_code
_entity_poly.pdbx_strand_id
1 'polypeptide(L)'
;MAKNSRSNKKTTNNSSFNQYLIPTNKENKESVTIIWFDPYIGLYEDAETTREQIRRINDYIIYCSDIEQCMGLIQLIHQETIFFITTGSTASKILPIISAFRQIDSIFIFCMNKDRHEHLLNEYSNIIGIYDHLDDLCNSIKEQIDFIHKHIQTCSFFDRHEKSTKDLSKESAHFLWFQLFRYVIVRLPKTQNAKQHMIQICKQYYRGNRKQMKLIYDFEQNYQSTDAIRWYSKQSFIYKLINKALRIEDIDLLYAFRFFVADLSENLRCEHEKILLSEEKILKVYRGVKMVKEEFNKIKENQGKLISLNGYVSTSRKKTLALHFALKSTKRIDVIPVLFHIECDLKTIDKNIVFADIVPFSDHPDEEEILFDLNTCFKIISIEENDLLKIIKMKLSNQGQKITKDFIELTQQETEELSVSIVFGRLLCNLGKYDRSQEYFQQLLNDSNDEDRAWIEFNLGRALDFKGEWNEARKYYDSAYDQMMKNEPVRIKDSAHVLNNIGNILYRQGKYDEALDYHRRALKIRETFYPIGHTQVADSLNNIGIILYLQQKYDEALEYFQQARTIQEKLCPSGNAAIATSIIWIGNIHKDQEKFNEALNYYQQALEIQKKFYPSDHADIAHSFNNIGAILNNQGKLDEALDYHQQALKMREKVYSSDHIDIAQSLNNIGLILKSQGKYNEALDYHQRALKIREKFYPSGHVDTAFSLNSIGNCYENQNKQTIALDYYQRALAIYEKLLPIDNPSRQRTQNNIRRLTEKT
;
A
#
# COMPACT_ATOMS: atom_id res chain seq x y z
N MET A 1 33.52 -0.20 -60.41
CA MET A 1 32.69 -0.74 -61.51
C MET A 1 32.52 -2.23 -61.30
N ALA A 2 31.28 -2.70 -61.34
CA ALA A 2 30.84 -4.04 -60.98
C ALA A 2 30.91 -5.02 -62.15
N LYS A 3 31.18 -6.32 -61.86
CA LYS A 3 30.31 -7.47 -62.20
C LYS A 3 30.94 -8.82 -61.84
N ASN A 4 30.05 -9.70 -61.37
CA ASN A 4 29.97 -11.16 -61.56
C ASN A 4 30.90 -12.16 -60.84
N SER A 5 30.24 -12.88 -59.91
CA SER A 5 29.96 -14.33 -59.96
C SER A 5 30.75 -15.31 -59.08
N ARG A 6 29.99 -16.30 -58.59
CA ARG A 6 30.32 -17.59 -57.92
C ARG A 6 30.62 -17.51 -56.42
N SER A 7 30.23 -18.46 -55.57
CA SER A 7 29.28 -19.60 -55.57
C SER A 7 29.45 -20.30 -54.21
N ASN A 8 28.36 -20.87 -53.66
CA ASN A 8 28.35 -21.94 -52.63
C ASN A 8 28.88 -21.57 -51.22
N LYS A 9 28.30 -21.98 -50.09
CA LYS A 9 27.57 -23.21 -49.73
C LYS A 9 26.93 -23.02 -48.34
N LYS A 10 25.82 -23.72 -48.08
CA LYS A 10 25.31 -24.18 -46.76
C LYS A 10 24.80 -23.12 -45.77
N THR A 11 23.47 -23.05 -45.66
CA THR A 11 22.81 -22.99 -44.34
C THR A 11 21.62 -23.94 -44.35
N THR A 12 21.77 -24.99 -43.54
CA THR A 12 20.75 -25.93 -43.11
C THR A 12 19.76 -25.27 -42.18
N ASN A 13 18.49 -25.68 -42.29
CA ASN A 13 17.42 -25.59 -41.30
C ASN A 13 17.85 -25.23 -39.87
N ASN A 14 17.26 -24.17 -39.31
CA ASN A 14 16.54 -24.26 -38.04
C ASN A 14 15.83 -22.94 -37.69
N SER A 15 14.64 -23.11 -37.10
CA SER A 15 13.88 -22.16 -36.27
C SER A 15 13.40 -20.84 -36.87
N SER A 16 12.26 -20.87 -37.55
CA SER A 16 11.38 -19.70 -37.73
C SER A 16 10.02 -19.87 -37.05
N PHE A 17 9.98 -20.56 -35.90
CA PHE A 17 8.76 -20.85 -35.13
C PHE A 17 8.92 -20.59 -33.62
N ASN A 18 9.69 -19.55 -33.23
CA ASN A 18 9.79 -19.11 -31.83
C ASN A 18 9.80 -17.58 -31.71
N GLN A 19 8.76 -16.94 -32.27
CA GLN A 19 8.43 -15.55 -31.94
C GLN A 19 6.91 -15.43 -31.73
N TYR A 20 6.43 -15.98 -30.63
CA TYR A 20 5.14 -15.59 -30.07
C TYR A 20 5.36 -15.00 -28.67
N LEU A 21 5.37 -13.67 -28.67
CA LEU A 21 4.85 -12.79 -27.63
C LEU A 21 5.39 -13.01 -26.21
N ILE A 22 6.51 -12.34 -25.91
CA ILE A 22 6.62 -11.59 -24.66
C ILE A 22 5.47 -10.55 -24.70
N PRO A 23 4.71 -10.30 -23.62
CA PRO A 23 3.70 -9.25 -23.63
C PRO A 23 4.41 -7.92 -23.93
N THR A 24 4.21 -7.38 -25.13
CA THR A 24 4.31 -5.93 -25.32
C THR A 24 3.36 -5.31 -24.31
N ASN A 25 3.79 -4.27 -23.57
CA ASN A 25 3.01 -3.41 -22.65
C ASN A 25 1.60 -3.06 -23.16
N LYS A 26 0.69 -4.02 -23.20
CA LYS A 26 -0.74 -3.84 -23.37
C LYS A 26 -1.29 -4.02 -21.99
N GLU A 27 -1.57 -2.93 -21.31
CA GLU A 27 -2.34 -2.95 -20.07
C GLU A 27 -3.61 -3.77 -20.28
N ASN A 28 -3.92 -4.69 -19.36
CA ASN A 28 -5.17 -5.43 -19.44
C ASN A 28 -6.33 -4.44 -19.28
N LYS A 29 -7.27 -4.51 -20.22
CA LYS A 29 -8.45 -3.65 -20.29
C LYS A 29 -9.64 -4.19 -19.49
N GLU A 30 -9.51 -5.37 -18.92
CA GLU A 30 -10.58 -6.05 -18.21
C GLU A 30 -10.23 -6.25 -16.73
N SER A 31 -11.23 -6.58 -15.92
CA SER A 31 -11.04 -6.96 -14.51
C SER A 31 -10.29 -8.27 -14.32
N VAL A 32 -10.24 -9.07 -15.39
CA VAL A 32 -9.77 -10.45 -15.40
C VAL A 32 -8.79 -10.62 -16.56
N THR A 33 -7.66 -11.26 -16.32
CA THR A 33 -6.81 -11.82 -17.38
C THR A 33 -7.17 -13.28 -17.58
N ILE A 34 -7.50 -13.67 -18.83
CA ILE A 34 -7.68 -15.09 -19.16
C ILE A 34 -6.35 -15.65 -19.66
N ILE A 35 -5.83 -16.68 -18.99
CA ILE A 35 -4.69 -17.47 -19.45
C ILE A 35 -5.21 -18.80 -19.97
N TRP A 36 -4.92 -19.09 -21.24
CA TRP A 36 -5.22 -20.39 -21.84
C TRP A 36 -3.94 -21.20 -22.03
N PHE A 37 -3.78 -22.22 -21.20
CA PHE A 37 -2.71 -23.19 -21.27
C PHE A 37 -3.07 -24.38 -22.15
N ASP A 38 -2.18 -24.66 -23.10
CA ASP A 38 -2.34 -25.71 -24.12
C ASP A 38 -3.62 -25.54 -24.96
N PRO A 39 -3.71 -24.49 -25.79
CA PRO A 39 -4.91 -24.18 -26.57
C PRO A 39 -5.17 -25.15 -27.74
N TYR A 40 -4.35 -26.19 -27.92
CA TYR A 40 -4.48 -27.16 -29.00
C TYR A 40 -5.36 -28.34 -28.56
N ILE A 41 -6.67 -28.13 -28.56
CA ILE A 41 -7.64 -29.20 -28.29
C ILE A 41 -7.99 -29.90 -29.60
N GLY A 42 -7.37 -31.05 -29.88
CA GLY A 42 -7.72 -31.87 -31.05
C GLY A 42 -7.43 -31.19 -32.41
N LEU A 43 -7.64 -31.91 -33.51
CA LEU A 43 -7.19 -31.56 -34.86
C LEU A 43 -7.59 -30.13 -35.31
N TYR A 44 -6.57 -29.27 -35.43
CA TYR A 44 -6.35 -28.03 -36.22
C TYR A 44 -7.49 -27.09 -36.69
N GLU A 45 -8.77 -27.48 -36.75
CA GLU A 45 -9.86 -26.64 -37.27
C GLU A 45 -10.62 -25.83 -36.20
N ASP A 46 -10.52 -26.18 -34.91
CA ASP A 46 -11.37 -25.58 -33.86
C ASP A 46 -10.74 -24.42 -33.07
N ALA A 47 -9.40 -24.28 -33.10
CA ALA A 47 -8.70 -23.33 -32.24
C ALA A 47 -8.94 -21.85 -32.62
N GLU A 48 -9.09 -21.51 -33.90
CA GLU A 48 -9.28 -20.11 -34.33
C GLU A 48 -10.69 -19.61 -34.00
N THR A 49 -11.71 -20.42 -34.30
CA THR A 49 -13.12 -20.19 -33.93
C THR A 49 -13.28 -20.04 -32.42
N THR A 50 -12.58 -20.91 -31.68
CA THR A 50 -12.58 -20.92 -30.23
C THR A 50 -11.95 -19.64 -29.64
N ARG A 51 -10.81 -19.22 -30.17
CA ARG A 51 -10.16 -17.96 -29.80
C ARG A 51 -11.06 -16.75 -30.07
N GLU A 52 -11.74 -16.74 -31.20
CA GLU A 52 -12.66 -15.67 -31.60
C GLU A 52 -13.85 -15.58 -30.61
N GLN A 53 -14.41 -16.72 -30.18
CA GLN A 53 -15.54 -16.75 -29.25
C GLN A 53 -15.15 -16.29 -27.84
N ILE A 54 -14.01 -16.73 -27.30
CA ILE A 54 -13.56 -16.24 -25.99
C ILE A 54 -13.15 -14.76 -26.09
N ARG A 55 -12.58 -14.29 -27.21
CA ARG A 55 -12.31 -12.86 -27.43
C ARG A 55 -13.57 -12.00 -27.35
N ARG A 56 -14.74 -12.51 -27.75
CA ARG A 56 -16.02 -11.80 -27.58
C ARG A 56 -16.43 -11.60 -26.12
N ILE A 57 -15.83 -12.37 -25.21
CA ILE A 57 -16.08 -12.32 -23.76
C ILE A 57 -15.06 -11.43 -23.07
N ASN A 58 -13.78 -11.65 -23.38
CA ASN A 58 -12.66 -10.91 -22.83
C ASN A 58 -11.62 -10.69 -23.94
N ASP A 59 -11.35 -9.43 -24.26
CA ASP A 59 -10.41 -9.06 -25.32
C ASP A 59 -8.94 -9.39 -24.93
N TYR A 60 -8.66 -9.63 -23.64
CA TYR A 60 -7.34 -9.86 -23.09
C TYR A 60 -7.13 -11.33 -22.68
N ILE A 61 -6.69 -12.12 -23.67
CA ILE A 61 -6.39 -13.55 -23.51
C ILE A 61 -4.92 -13.80 -23.82
N ILE A 62 -4.23 -14.44 -22.89
CA ILE A 62 -2.84 -14.86 -23.02
C ILE A 62 -2.83 -16.36 -23.30
N TYR A 63 -2.10 -16.78 -24.33
CA TYR A 63 -1.96 -18.18 -24.70
C TYR A 63 -0.56 -18.67 -24.32
N CYS A 64 -0.48 -19.79 -23.63
CA CYS A 64 0.77 -20.43 -23.24
C CYS A 64 0.74 -21.92 -23.58
N SER A 65 1.91 -22.47 -23.90
CA SER A 65 2.09 -23.91 -24.16
C SER A 65 3.19 -24.53 -23.31
N ASP A 66 3.97 -23.70 -22.62
CA ASP A 66 5.05 -24.10 -21.73
C ASP A 66 4.75 -23.67 -20.28
N ILE A 67 5.10 -24.55 -19.32
CA ILE A 67 4.78 -24.36 -17.90
C ILE A 67 5.63 -23.24 -17.30
N GLU A 68 6.93 -23.18 -17.60
CA GLU A 68 7.82 -22.14 -17.07
C GLU A 68 7.43 -20.76 -17.59
N GLN A 69 7.13 -20.66 -18.89
CA GLN A 69 6.59 -19.44 -19.50
C GLN A 69 5.28 -19.02 -18.82
N CYS A 70 4.37 -19.97 -18.59
CA CYS A 70 3.10 -19.70 -17.93
C CYS A 70 3.30 -19.18 -16.49
N MET A 71 4.23 -19.77 -15.74
CA MET A 71 4.55 -19.33 -14.38
C MET A 71 5.14 -17.92 -14.37
N GLY A 72 6.08 -17.62 -15.28
CA GLY A 72 6.63 -16.28 -15.40
C GLY A 72 5.55 -15.22 -15.70
N LEU A 73 4.57 -15.55 -16.54
CA LEU A 73 3.45 -14.66 -16.86
C LEU A 73 2.51 -14.47 -15.66
N ILE A 74 2.14 -15.53 -14.95
CA ILE A 74 1.32 -15.44 -13.73
C ILE A 74 2.02 -14.55 -12.69
N GLN A 75 3.33 -14.69 -12.53
CA GLN A 75 4.13 -13.90 -11.59
C GLN A 75 4.19 -12.42 -11.98
N LEU A 76 4.15 -12.08 -13.27
CA LEU A 76 4.14 -10.68 -13.74
C LEU A 76 2.78 -9.99 -13.54
N ILE A 77 1.69 -10.76 -13.38
CA ILE A 77 0.35 -10.23 -13.16
C ILE A 77 0.12 -10.07 -11.65
N HIS A 78 0.29 -8.84 -11.15
CA HIS A 78 0.23 -8.56 -9.71
C HIS A 78 -1.13 -8.04 -9.22
N GLN A 79 -1.89 -7.33 -10.06
CA GLN A 79 -3.07 -6.55 -9.63
C GLN A 79 -4.39 -7.07 -10.19
N GLU A 80 -4.36 -8.13 -11.01
CA GLU A 80 -5.53 -8.61 -11.73
C GLU A 80 -5.90 -10.02 -11.31
N THR A 81 -7.19 -10.33 -11.45
CA THR A 81 -7.68 -11.69 -11.24
C THR A 81 -7.40 -12.53 -12.47
N ILE A 82 -6.86 -13.73 -12.29
CA ILE A 82 -6.52 -14.64 -13.38
C ILE A 82 -7.58 -15.73 -13.48
N PHE A 83 -8.12 -15.89 -14.68
CA PHE A 83 -8.91 -17.05 -15.09
C PHE A 83 -8.06 -17.99 -15.90
N PHE A 84 -7.98 -19.24 -15.49
CA PHE A 84 -7.10 -20.22 -16.11
C PHE A 84 -7.91 -21.25 -16.88
N ILE A 85 -7.58 -21.47 -18.16
CA ILE A 85 -8.18 -22.50 -19.00
C ILE A 85 -7.11 -23.54 -19.31
N THR A 86 -7.41 -24.83 -19.10
CA THR A 86 -6.48 -25.94 -19.40
C THR A 86 -7.21 -27.15 -19.97
N THR A 87 -6.48 -28.09 -20.56
CA THR A 87 -7.05 -29.36 -21.05
C THR A 87 -7.03 -30.43 -19.96
N GLY A 88 -7.93 -31.42 -20.05
CA GLY A 88 -7.96 -32.54 -19.10
C GLY A 88 -6.63 -33.32 -19.03
N SER A 89 -5.94 -33.49 -20.15
CA SER A 89 -4.63 -34.17 -20.23
C SER A 89 -3.51 -33.45 -19.49
N THR A 90 -3.60 -32.12 -19.36
CA THR A 90 -2.58 -31.30 -18.69
C THR A 90 -2.97 -30.89 -17.29
N ALA A 91 -4.27 -30.88 -16.96
CA ALA A 91 -4.82 -30.46 -15.68
C ALA A 91 -4.10 -31.11 -14.48
N SER A 92 -3.97 -32.44 -14.45
CA SER A 92 -3.34 -33.15 -13.34
C SER A 92 -1.87 -32.82 -13.12
N LYS A 93 -1.16 -32.26 -14.12
CA LYS A 93 0.24 -31.83 -13.99
C LYS A 93 0.37 -30.39 -13.54
N ILE A 94 -0.50 -29.52 -14.05
CA ILE A 94 -0.37 -28.07 -13.86
C ILE A 94 -1.06 -27.59 -12.59
N LEU A 95 -2.20 -28.19 -12.21
CA LEU A 95 -3.01 -27.76 -11.06
C LEU A 95 -2.21 -27.69 -9.75
N PRO A 96 -1.38 -28.69 -9.37
CA PRO A 96 -0.60 -28.61 -8.13
C PRO A 96 0.36 -27.41 -8.04
N ILE A 97 0.79 -26.90 -9.21
CA ILE A 97 1.72 -25.78 -9.32
C ILE A 97 0.95 -24.47 -9.27
N ILE A 98 -0.10 -24.35 -10.11
CA ILE A 98 -0.78 -23.07 -10.31
C ILE A 98 -1.79 -22.76 -9.20
N SER A 99 -2.39 -23.77 -8.56
CA SER A 99 -3.38 -23.56 -7.50
C SER A 99 -2.81 -22.88 -6.25
N ALA A 100 -1.49 -22.85 -6.10
CA ALA A 100 -0.80 -22.14 -5.03
C ALA A 100 -0.76 -20.61 -5.22
N PHE A 101 -0.99 -20.11 -6.45
CA PHE A 101 -0.97 -18.67 -6.73
C PHE A 101 -2.28 -18.02 -6.35
N ARG A 102 -2.21 -17.02 -5.47
CA ARG A 102 -3.39 -16.26 -5.00
C ARG A 102 -4.11 -15.50 -6.12
N GLN A 103 -3.43 -15.20 -7.21
CA GLN A 103 -4.01 -14.49 -8.35
C GLN A 103 -4.99 -15.34 -9.15
N ILE A 104 -4.91 -16.68 -9.07
CA ILE A 104 -5.79 -17.59 -9.82
C ILE A 104 -7.09 -17.81 -9.06
N ASP A 105 -8.12 -17.10 -9.49
CA ASP A 105 -9.44 -17.17 -8.87
C ASP A 105 -10.28 -18.33 -9.40
N SER A 106 -10.25 -18.54 -10.72
CA SER A 106 -11.16 -19.47 -11.40
C SER A 106 -10.42 -20.32 -12.44
N ILE A 107 -10.62 -21.63 -12.39
CA ILE A 107 -10.03 -22.60 -13.31
C ILE A 107 -11.14 -23.30 -14.10
N PHE A 108 -10.96 -23.39 -15.41
CA PHE A 108 -11.86 -24.06 -16.34
C PHE A 108 -11.10 -25.17 -17.06
N ILE A 109 -11.63 -26.39 -17.01
CA ILE A 109 -11.05 -27.52 -17.74
C ILE A 109 -11.87 -27.77 -18.99
N PHE A 110 -11.25 -27.77 -20.16
CA PHE A 110 -11.90 -28.07 -21.43
C PHE A 110 -11.41 -29.42 -21.98
N CYS A 111 -12.29 -30.41 -22.03
CA CYS A 111 -11.96 -31.75 -22.51
C CYS A 111 -13.18 -32.54 -23.01
N MET A 112 -12.95 -33.42 -24.00
CA MET A 112 -14.01 -34.24 -24.62
C MET A 112 -14.54 -35.38 -23.72
N ASN A 113 -13.83 -35.73 -22.65
CA ASN A 113 -14.21 -36.79 -21.72
C ASN A 113 -14.20 -36.25 -20.28
N LYS A 114 -15.37 -35.85 -19.78
CA LYS A 114 -15.54 -35.22 -18.46
C LYS A 114 -15.32 -36.21 -17.31
N ASP A 115 -15.91 -37.40 -17.42
CA ASP A 115 -15.97 -38.41 -16.35
C ASP A 115 -14.59 -38.76 -15.79
N ARG A 116 -13.56 -38.79 -16.66
CA ARG A 116 -12.18 -39.11 -16.25
C ARG A 116 -11.57 -38.08 -15.29
N HIS A 117 -12.07 -36.85 -15.28
CA HIS A 117 -11.46 -35.72 -14.58
C HIS A 117 -12.34 -35.12 -13.47
N GLU A 118 -13.54 -35.66 -13.24
CA GLU A 118 -14.48 -35.15 -12.21
C GLU A 118 -13.90 -35.14 -10.80
N HIS A 119 -13.00 -36.09 -10.47
CA HIS A 119 -12.34 -36.13 -9.17
C HIS A 119 -11.60 -34.83 -8.81
N LEU A 120 -11.11 -34.08 -9.81
CA LEU A 120 -10.41 -32.81 -9.61
C LEU A 120 -11.30 -31.72 -9.00
N LEU A 121 -12.62 -31.77 -9.26
CA LEU A 121 -13.58 -30.79 -8.71
C LEU A 121 -13.66 -30.86 -7.18
N ASN A 122 -13.38 -32.03 -6.60
CA ASN A 122 -13.35 -32.22 -5.15
C ASN A 122 -11.98 -31.88 -4.53
N GLU A 123 -10.92 -31.92 -5.33
CA GLU A 123 -9.54 -31.68 -4.88
C GLU A 123 -9.20 -30.17 -4.89
N TYR A 124 -9.68 -29.42 -5.89
CA TYR A 124 -9.37 -28.00 -6.07
C TYR A 124 -10.64 -27.14 -6.08
N SER A 125 -10.82 -26.31 -5.06
CA SER A 125 -12.03 -25.49 -4.86
C SER A 125 -12.23 -24.37 -5.89
N ASN A 126 -11.16 -23.97 -6.58
CA ASN A 126 -11.18 -22.93 -7.61
C ASN A 126 -11.47 -23.47 -9.03
N ILE A 127 -11.67 -24.79 -9.20
CA ILE A 127 -12.16 -25.34 -10.46
C ILE A 127 -13.67 -25.07 -10.56
N ILE A 128 -14.04 -24.24 -11.53
CA ILE A 128 -15.43 -23.86 -11.78
C ILE A 128 -16.19 -24.98 -12.49
N GLY A 129 -15.52 -25.72 -13.36
CA GLY A 129 -16.14 -26.83 -14.06
C GLY A 129 -15.26 -27.45 -15.13
N ILE A 130 -15.76 -28.57 -15.63
CA ILE A 130 -15.20 -29.32 -16.75
C ILE A 130 -16.20 -29.24 -17.90
N TYR A 131 -15.73 -28.86 -19.08
CA TYR A 131 -16.54 -28.48 -20.24
C TYR A 131 -16.09 -29.27 -21.47
N ASP A 132 -17.04 -29.81 -22.21
CA ASP A 132 -16.86 -30.53 -23.48
C ASP A 132 -17.44 -29.74 -24.67
N HIS A 133 -18.26 -28.71 -24.40
CA HIS A 133 -18.82 -27.78 -25.38
C HIS A 133 -18.33 -26.36 -25.11
N LEU A 134 -17.91 -25.67 -26.17
CA LEU A 134 -17.31 -24.34 -26.05
C LEU A 134 -18.32 -23.28 -25.57
N ASP A 135 -19.58 -23.37 -25.98
CA ASP A 135 -20.63 -22.43 -25.56
C ASP A 135 -20.84 -22.47 -24.04
N ASP A 136 -20.78 -23.65 -23.44
CA ASP A 136 -20.91 -23.82 -21.98
C ASP A 136 -19.71 -23.25 -21.22
N LEU A 137 -18.50 -23.48 -21.74
CA LEU A 137 -17.28 -22.86 -21.22
C LEU A 137 -17.40 -21.34 -21.28
N CYS A 138 -17.76 -20.80 -22.44
CA CYS A 138 -17.95 -19.38 -22.69
C CYS A 138 -18.99 -18.76 -21.76
N ASN A 139 -20.12 -19.41 -21.57
CA ASN A 139 -21.17 -18.94 -20.66
C ASN A 139 -20.69 -18.98 -19.20
N SER A 140 -19.97 -20.02 -18.79
CA SER A 140 -19.41 -20.09 -17.44
C SER A 140 -18.35 -19.01 -17.19
N ILE A 141 -17.49 -18.72 -18.16
CA ILE A 141 -16.52 -17.61 -18.06
C ILE A 141 -17.25 -16.28 -17.89
N LYS A 142 -18.29 -16.01 -18.69
CA LYS A 142 -19.10 -14.78 -18.55
C LYS A 142 -19.73 -14.68 -17.15
N GLU A 143 -20.30 -15.76 -16.65
CA GLU A 143 -20.90 -15.79 -15.32
C GLU A 143 -19.88 -15.49 -14.22
N GLN A 144 -18.66 -16.00 -14.33
CA GLN A 144 -17.59 -15.72 -13.37
C GLN A 144 -17.05 -14.29 -13.48
N ILE A 145 -16.93 -13.74 -14.70
CA ILE A 145 -16.58 -12.32 -14.90
C ILE A 145 -17.65 -11.42 -14.26
N ASP A 146 -18.94 -11.72 -14.48
CA ASP A 146 -20.05 -10.98 -13.87
C ASP A 146 -20.06 -11.10 -12.35
N PHE A 147 -19.71 -12.28 -11.82
CA PHE A 147 -19.52 -12.50 -10.38
C PHE A 147 -18.43 -11.57 -9.83
N ILE A 148 -17.25 -11.49 -10.46
CA ILE A 148 -16.16 -10.59 -10.05
C ILE A 148 -16.55 -9.11 -10.13
N HIS A 149 -17.32 -8.72 -11.14
CA HIS A 149 -17.79 -7.32 -11.26
C HIS A 149 -18.82 -6.95 -10.19
N LYS A 150 -19.65 -7.90 -9.76
CA LYS A 150 -20.73 -7.69 -8.78
C LYS A 150 -20.31 -7.97 -7.33
N HIS A 151 -19.15 -8.60 -7.14
CA HIS A 151 -18.57 -8.87 -5.84
C HIS A 151 -18.38 -7.56 -5.04
N ILE A 152 -18.44 -7.66 -3.71
CA ILE A 152 -18.25 -6.50 -2.87
C ILE A 152 -16.80 -6.04 -3.03
N GLN A 153 -16.68 -4.81 -3.49
CA GLN A 153 -15.41 -4.11 -3.62
C GLN A 153 -14.82 -4.06 -2.22
N THR A 154 -13.66 -4.71 -2.04
CA THR A 154 -12.78 -4.71 -0.86
C THR A 154 -13.34 -3.99 0.38
N CYS A 155 -13.60 -4.70 1.47
CA CYS A 155 -14.03 -4.07 2.70
C CYS A 155 -12.82 -3.54 3.49
N SER A 156 -12.92 -2.32 4.02
CA SER A 156 -11.99 -1.82 5.03
C SER A 156 -12.70 -1.68 6.37
N PHE A 157 -11.98 -1.99 7.45
CA PHE A 157 -12.50 -1.92 8.81
C PHE A 157 -11.77 -0.84 9.58
N PHE A 158 -12.47 -0.17 10.50
CA PHE A 158 -11.87 0.82 11.36
C PHE A 158 -11.93 0.38 12.82
N ASP A 159 -10.77 0.32 13.45
CA ASP A 159 -10.63 0.15 14.89
C ASP A 159 -10.34 1.51 15.55
N ARG A 160 -11.16 1.87 16.54
CA ARG A 160 -11.06 3.14 17.26
C ARG A 160 -9.77 3.27 18.07
N HIS A 161 -9.14 2.14 18.41
CA HIS A 161 -7.88 2.11 19.14
C HIS A 161 -6.66 2.39 18.25
N GLU A 162 -6.82 2.44 16.91
CA GLU A 162 -5.76 2.82 15.96
C GLU A 162 -5.70 4.33 15.66
N LYS A 163 -6.61 5.13 16.23
CA LYS A 163 -6.82 6.55 15.85
C LYS A 163 -5.64 7.48 16.14
N SER A 164 -4.59 7.02 16.82
CA SER A 164 -3.55 7.88 17.40
C SER A 164 -2.17 7.77 16.74
N THR A 165 -2.03 6.99 15.66
CA THR A 165 -0.78 6.92 14.90
C THR A 165 -0.83 7.85 13.69
N LYS A 166 0.21 8.67 13.52
CA LYS A 166 0.54 9.23 12.20
C LYS A 166 1.01 8.13 11.23
N ASP A 167 1.38 6.97 11.74
CA ASP A 167 1.59 5.76 10.95
C ASP A 167 0.25 5.12 10.61
N LEU A 168 -0.31 5.54 9.48
CA LEU A 168 -1.59 5.08 8.99
C LEU A 168 -1.53 3.59 8.57
N SER A 169 -0.37 2.97 8.41
CA SER A 169 -0.13 1.87 7.45
C SER A 169 -0.92 0.55 7.59
N LYS A 170 -1.70 0.25 8.64
CA LYS A 170 -2.22 -1.14 8.84
C LYS A 170 -3.70 -1.42 8.69
N GLU A 171 -4.65 -0.75 9.32
CA GLU A 171 -6.08 -0.94 8.96
C GLU A 171 -6.82 0.40 8.89
N SER A 172 -6.46 1.35 9.75
CA SER A 172 -6.91 2.74 9.66
C SER A 172 -6.48 3.47 8.38
N ALA A 173 -5.30 3.24 7.79
CA ALA A 173 -4.90 3.81 6.48
C ALA A 173 -5.89 3.43 5.40
N HIS A 174 -6.12 2.14 5.23
CA HIS A 174 -6.94 1.63 4.13
C HIS A 174 -8.38 2.10 4.29
N PHE A 175 -8.87 2.16 5.53
CA PHE A 175 -10.17 2.76 5.83
C PHE A 175 -10.22 4.26 5.50
N LEU A 176 -9.27 5.05 6.03
CA LEU A 176 -9.22 6.49 5.82
C LEU A 176 -8.93 6.86 4.37
N TRP A 177 -8.20 6.03 3.64
CA TRP A 177 -7.81 6.24 2.25
C TRP A 177 -9.03 6.53 1.38
N PHE A 178 -10.05 5.68 1.38
CA PHE A 178 -11.25 5.89 0.56
C PHE A 178 -12.06 7.10 1.03
N GLN A 179 -12.11 7.34 2.34
CA GLN A 179 -12.81 8.49 2.90
C GLN A 179 -12.18 9.82 2.47
N LEU A 180 -10.84 9.90 2.55
CA LEU A 180 -10.05 11.05 2.16
C LEU A 180 -9.97 11.21 0.64
N PHE A 181 -9.82 10.10 -0.09
CA PHE A 181 -9.85 10.09 -1.55
C PHE A 181 -11.16 10.71 -2.06
N ARG A 182 -12.33 10.27 -1.53
CA ARG A 182 -13.61 10.90 -1.86
C ARG A 182 -13.60 12.39 -1.52
N TYR A 183 -13.14 12.75 -0.32
CA TYR A 183 -13.07 14.16 0.09
C TYR A 183 -12.25 15.02 -0.90
N VAL A 184 -11.17 14.47 -1.43
CA VAL A 184 -10.29 15.12 -2.40
C VAL A 184 -10.92 15.19 -3.78
N ILE A 185 -11.27 14.04 -4.35
CA ILE A 185 -11.59 13.93 -5.77
C ILE A 185 -12.77 14.81 -6.18
N VAL A 186 -13.76 14.97 -5.29
CA VAL A 186 -14.93 15.82 -5.53
C VAL A 186 -14.63 17.32 -5.46
N ARG A 187 -13.45 17.71 -4.94
CA ARG A 187 -12.98 19.09 -4.85
C ARG A 187 -11.92 19.44 -5.90
N LEU A 188 -11.44 18.46 -6.66
CA LEU A 188 -10.51 18.71 -7.75
C LEU A 188 -11.19 19.55 -8.85
N PRO A 189 -10.44 20.40 -9.59
CA PRO A 189 -11.01 21.23 -10.63
C PRO A 189 -11.74 20.42 -11.71
N LYS A 190 -13.03 20.71 -11.89
CA LYS A 190 -13.88 20.17 -12.96
C LYS A 190 -13.68 20.99 -14.25
N THR A 191 -12.49 20.90 -14.85
CA THR A 191 -12.17 21.63 -16.08
C THR A 191 -12.58 20.85 -17.33
N GLN A 192 -12.78 21.55 -18.44
CA GLN A 192 -12.99 20.91 -19.73
C GLN A 192 -11.77 20.06 -20.14
N ASN A 193 -10.56 20.46 -19.74
CA ASN A 193 -9.35 19.67 -19.96
C ASN A 193 -9.43 18.31 -19.23
N ALA A 194 -9.91 18.29 -17.99
CA ALA A 194 -10.13 17.05 -17.25
C ALA A 194 -11.14 16.12 -17.96
N LYS A 195 -12.24 16.66 -18.49
CA LYS A 195 -13.20 15.89 -19.32
C LYS A 195 -12.51 15.30 -20.56
N GLN A 196 -11.73 16.09 -21.28
CA GLN A 196 -11.04 15.64 -22.49
C GLN A 196 -9.97 14.59 -22.18
N HIS A 197 -9.19 14.78 -21.12
CA HIS A 197 -8.19 13.82 -20.67
C HIS A 197 -8.83 12.47 -20.31
N MET A 198 -9.94 12.48 -19.54
CA MET A 198 -10.73 11.29 -19.23
C MET A 198 -11.18 10.57 -20.51
N ILE A 199 -11.73 11.30 -21.48
CA ILE A 199 -12.20 10.74 -22.76
C ILE A 199 -11.03 10.14 -23.56
N GLN A 200 -9.88 10.82 -23.60
CA GLN A 200 -8.68 10.31 -24.29
C GLN A 200 -8.19 9.01 -23.66
N ILE A 201 -8.12 8.94 -22.33
CA ILE A 201 -7.80 7.70 -21.61
C ILE A 201 -8.82 6.62 -21.97
N CYS A 202 -10.12 6.90 -21.93
CA CYS A 202 -11.14 5.93 -22.30
C CYS A 202 -10.98 5.43 -23.76
N LYS A 203 -10.67 6.32 -24.70
CA LYS A 203 -10.43 5.97 -26.13
C LYS A 203 -9.19 5.10 -26.29
N GLN A 204 -8.10 5.39 -25.58
CA GLN A 204 -6.89 4.57 -25.58
C GLN A 204 -7.18 3.20 -24.96
N TYR A 205 -7.85 3.22 -23.82
CA TYR A 205 -8.22 2.03 -23.05
C TYR A 205 -9.13 1.11 -23.86
N TYR A 206 -10.18 1.61 -24.51
CA TYR A 206 -11.08 0.80 -25.33
C TYR A 206 -10.72 0.79 -26.82
N ARG A 207 -9.49 1.17 -27.19
CA ARG A 207 -9.02 1.09 -28.58
C ARG A 207 -9.18 -0.34 -29.12
N GLY A 208 -9.98 -0.49 -30.18
CA GLY A 208 -10.32 -1.77 -30.80
C GLY A 208 -11.69 -2.33 -30.41
N ASN A 209 -12.26 -1.93 -29.28
CA ASN A 209 -13.58 -2.39 -28.84
C ASN A 209 -14.69 -1.51 -29.44
N ARG A 210 -15.29 -1.95 -30.55
CA ARG A 210 -16.29 -1.16 -31.30
C ARG A 210 -17.50 -0.74 -30.46
N LYS A 211 -17.97 -1.61 -29.56
CA LYS A 211 -19.15 -1.33 -28.71
C LYS A 211 -18.85 -0.20 -27.72
N GLN A 212 -17.74 -0.31 -26.99
CA GLN A 212 -17.35 0.70 -26.01
C GLN A 212 -16.94 2.02 -26.68
N MET A 213 -16.26 1.97 -27.82
CA MET A 213 -15.93 3.19 -28.59
C MET A 213 -17.18 3.96 -29.02
N LYS A 214 -18.26 3.29 -29.44
CA LYS A 214 -19.53 3.96 -29.77
C LYS A 214 -20.11 4.71 -28.57
N LEU A 215 -20.09 4.08 -27.38
CA LEU A 215 -20.55 4.71 -26.14
C LEU A 215 -19.66 5.90 -25.73
N ILE A 216 -18.35 5.81 -25.94
CA ILE A 216 -17.41 6.90 -25.65
C ILE A 216 -17.66 8.10 -26.57
N TYR A 217 -17.90 7.87 -27.86
CA TYR A 217 -18.25 8.96 -28.79
C TYR A 217 -19.60 9.60 -28.44
N ASP A 218 -20.59 8.80 -28.07
CA ASP A 218 -21.89 9.32 -27.60
C ASP A 218 -21.73 10.17 -26.33
N PHE A 219 -20.94 9.69 -25.37
CA PHE A 219 -20.61 10.45 -24.16
C PHE A 219 -19.89 11.77 -24.49
N GLU A 220 -18.89 11.75 -25.37
CA GLU A 220 -18.12 12.94 -25.74
C GLU A 220 -19.01 14.04 -26.34
N GLN A 221 -19.98 13.67 -27.18
CA GLN A 221 -20.86 14.61 -27.88
C GLN A 221 -22.04 15.07 -27.00
N ASN A 222 -22.65 14.15 -26.24
CA ASN A 222 -23.98 14.38 -25.67
C ASN A 222 -24.00 14.50 -24.13
N TYR A 223 -22.91 14.14 -23.43
CA TYR A 223 -22.91 14.12 -21.96
C TYR A 223 -23.09 15.51 -21.33
N GLN A 224 -24.13 15.64 -20.51
CA GLN A 224 -24.31 16.73 -19.56
C GLN A 224 -24.04 16.27 -18.13
N SER A 225 -23.58 17.18 -17.27
CA SER A 225 -23.28 16.86 -15.87
C SER A 225 -24.46 16.32 -15.08
N THR A 226 -25.69 16.67 -15.45
CA THR A 226 -26.93 16.14 -14.84
C THR A 226 -27.21 14.68 -15.21
N ASP A 227 -26.53 14.12 -16.22
CA ASP A 227 -26.74 12.74 -16.67
C ASP A 227 -25.84 11.72 -15.94
N ALA A 228 -25.06 12.16 -14.95
CA ALA A 228 -24.04 11.31 -14.31
C ALA A 228 -24.61 10.01 -13.73
N ILE A 229 -25.73 10.09 -12.99
CA ILE A 229 -26.37 8.90 -12.40
C ILE A 229 -26.78 7.91 -13.49
N ARG A 230 -27.38 8.40 -14.59
CA ARG A 230 -27.80 7.56 -15.72
C ARG A 230 -26.63 6.88 -16.41
N TRP A 231 -25.52 7.59 -16.62
CA TRP A 231 -24.33 7.03 -17.25
C TRP A 231 -23.62 5.99 -16.37
N TYR A 232 -23.71 6.17 -15.06
CA TYR A 232 -23.22 5.20 -14.09
C TYR A 232 -24.11 3.94 -14.02
N SER A 233 -25.44 4.11 -13.97
CA SER A 233 -26.39 2.99 -13.89
C SER A 233 -26.42 2.11 -15.16
N LYS A 234 -26.10 2.68 -16.33
CA LYS A 234 -25.97 1.99 -17.63
C LYS A 234 -24.99 0.81 -17.70
N GLN A 235 -24.20 0.57 -16.66
CA GLN A 235 -23.08 -0.39 -16.67
C GLN A 235 -22.15 -0.18 -17.87
N SER A 236 -21.98 1.09 -18.28
CA SER A 236 -21.20 1.53 -19.44
C SER A 236 -19.69 1.40 -19.19
N PHE A 237 -18.87 1.84 -20.16
CA PHE A 237 -17.41 1.94 -19.97
C PHE A 237 -17.03 2.68 -18.69
N ILE A 238 -17.82 3.68 -18.28
CA ILE A 238 -17.60 4.49 -17.07
C ILE A 238 -17.76 3.63 -15.82
N TYR A 239 -18.88 2.92 -15.71
CA TYR A 239 -19.13 2.02 -14.59
C TYR A 239 -18.01 0.99 -14.47
N LYS A 240 -17.61 0.37 -15.59
CA LYS A 240 -16.56 -0.65 -15.60
C LYS A 240 -15.21 -0.10 -15.15
N LEU A 241 -14.80 1.04 -15.71
CA LEU A 241 -13.48 1.63 -15.41
C LEU A 241 -13.40 2.18 -13.99
N ILE A 242 -14.42 2.93 -13.54
CA ILE A 242 -14.42 3.46 -12.17
C ILE A 242 -14.39 2.32 -11.15
N ASN A 243 -15.26 1.30 -11.31
CA ASN A 243 -15.30 0.19 -10.36
C ASN A 243 -14.05 -0.70 -10.43
N LYS A 244 -13.43 -0.85 -11.62
CA LYS A 244 -12.11 -1.49 -11.73
C LYS A 244 -11.06 -0.68 -10.98
N ALA A 245 -11.02 0.64 -11.20
CA ALA A 245 -10.04 1.54 -10.59
C ALA A 245 -10.16 1.57 -9.07
N LEU A 246 -11.38 1.59 -8.54
CA LEU A 246 -11.64 1.48 -7.10
C LEU A 246 -11.14 0.13 -6.55
N ARG A 247 -11.44 -0.98 -7.23
CA ARG A 247 -11.06 -2.34 -6.78
C ARG A 247 -9.54 -2.56 -6.72
N ILE A 248 -8.80 -2.05 -7.69
CA ILE A 248 -7.33 -2.23 -7.74
C ILE A 248 -6.58 -1.02 -7.17
N GLU A 249 -7.31 -0.05 -6.62
CA GLU A 249 -6.80 1.24 -6.16
C GLU A 249 -5.91 1.95 -7.21
N ASP A 250 -6.36 1.97 -8.46
CA ASP A 250 -5.69 2.64 -9.59
C ASP A 250 -5.95 4.15 -9.49
N ILE A 251 -4.98 4.86 -8.92
CA ILE A 251 -5.09 6.28 -8.63
C ILE A 251 -5.06 7.13 -9.91
N ASP A 252 -4.29 6.72 -10.92
CA ASP A 252 -4.22 7.46 -12.17
C ASP A 252 -5.55 7.41 -12.90
N LEU A 253 -6.14 6.22 -12.98
CA LEU A 253 -7.46 6.06 -13.58
C LEU A 253 -8.53 6.78 -12.75
N LEU A 254 -8.48 6.68 -11.41
CA LEU A 254 -9.39 7.42 -10.54
C LEU A 254 -9.26 8.95 -10.71
N TYR A 255 -8.03 9.48 -10.79
CA TYR A 255 -7.76 10.91 -11.02
C TYR A 255 -8.21 11.36 -12.40
N ALA A 256 -8.02 10.54 -13.44
CA ALA A 256 -8.54 10.81 -14.77
C ALA A 256 -10.08 10.94 -14.76
N PHE A 257 -10.76 10.11 -13.97
CA PHE A 257 -12.21 10.14 -13.82
C PHE A 257 -12.75 11.22 -12.87
N ARG A 258 -11.90 12.10 -12.31
CA ARG A 258 -12.30 13.18 -11.37
C ARG A 258 -13.49 14.02 -11.86
N PHE A 259 -13.53 14.31 -13.16
CA PHE A 259 -14.62 15.09 -13.77
C PHE A 259 -15.98 14.40 -13.57
N PHE A 260 -16.05 13.10 -13.92
CA PHE A 260 -17.29 12.34 -13.81
C PHE A 260 -17.64 12.01 -12.35
N VAL A 261 -16.66 11.68 -11.51
CA VAL A 261 -16.87 11.38 -10.09
C VAL A 261 -17.43 12.60 -9.35
N ALA A 262 -16.94 13.81 -9.66
CA ALA A 262 -17.49 15.05 -9.12
C ALA A 262 -18.96 15.25 -9.54
N ASP A 263 -19.27 15.07 -10.83
CA ASP A 263 -20.65 15.14 -11.33
C ASP A 263 -21.56 14.11 -10.65
N LEU A 264 -21.13 12.86 -10.57
CA LEU A 264 -21.90 11.80 -9.92
C LEU A 264 -22.17 12.11 -8.44
N SER A 265 -21.15 12.56 -7.69
CA SER A 265 -21.31 12.90 -6.27
C SER A 265 -22.29 14.07 -6.07
N GLU A 266 -22.22 15.10 -6.92
CA GLU A 266 -23.12 16.25 -6.84
C GLU A 266 -24.57 15.87 -7.16
N ASN A 267 -24.79 15.06 -8.21
CA ASN A 267 -26.14 14.58 -8.55
C ASN A 267 -26.72 13.72 -7.42
N LEU A 268 -25.93 12.81 -6.84
CA LEU A 268 -26.35 12.00 -5.69
C LEU A 268 -26.71 12.88 -4.48
N ARG A 269 -25.97 13.97 -4.24
CA ARG A 269 -26.24 14.92 -3.15
C ARG A 269 -27.58 15.63 -3.34
N CYS A 270 -27.88 16.10 -4.55
CA CYS A 270 -29.16 16.74 -4.86
C CYS A 270 -30.36 15.79 -4.62
N GLU A 271 -30.24 14.53 -5.03
CA GLU A 271 -31.30 13.54 -4.81
C GLU A 271 -31.38 13.07 -3.35
N HIS A 272 -30.25 13.00 -2.65
CA HIS A 272 -30.19 12.68 -1.22
C HIS A 272 -31.02 13.68 -0.38
N GLU A 273 -30.91 14.98 -0.67
CA GLU A 273 -31.68 16.01 0.03
C GLU A 273 -33.19 15.78 -0.07
N LYS A 274 -33.69 15.23 -1.18
CA LYS A 274 -35.11 14.89 -1.34
C LYS A 274 -35.54 13.72 -0.46
N ILE A 275 -34.67 12.72 -0.28
CA ILE A 275 -34.96 11.59 0.62
C ILE A 275 -35.07 12.07 2.07
N LEU A 276 -34.22 12.99 2.50
CA LEU A 276 -34.26 13.55 3.85
C LEU A 276 -35.54 14.36 4.13
N LEU A 277 -36.22 14.85 3.10
CA LEU A 277 -37.50 15.55 3.19
C LEU A 277 -38.71 14.60 3.20
N SER A 278 -38.51 13.29 2.99
CA SER A 278 -39.58 12.31 3.00
C SER A 278 -40.11 12.03 4.42
N GLU A 279 -41.34 11.52 4.51
CA GLU A 279 -41.93 11.10 5.79
C GLU A 279 -41.36 9.77 6.33
N GLU A 280 -40.57 9.06 5.51
CA GLU A 280 -39.95 7.79 5.86
C GLU A 280 -38.93 8.00 7.00
N LYS A 281 -39.08 7.25 8.10
CA LYS A 281 -38.18 7.38 9.26
C LYS A 281 -36.98 6.43 9.18
N ILE A 282 -37.22 5.22 8.70
CA ILE A 282 -36.22 4.17 8.58
C ILE A 282 -36.34 3.61 7.16
N LEU A 283 -35.31 3.87 6.36
CA LEU A 283 -35.15 3.29 5.04
C LEU A 283 -34.44 1.93 5.19
N LYS A 284 -35.01 0.89 4.58
CA LYS A 284 -34.43 -0.46 4.54
C LYS A 284 -34.04 -0.82 3.13
N VAL A 285 -32.78 -1.21 2.96
CA VAL A 285 -32.24 -1.60 1.66
C VAL A 285 -31.45 -2.90 1.77
N TYR A 286 -31.39 -3.60 0.65
CA TYR A 286 -30.86 -4.96 0.57
C TYR A 286 -29.86 -5.07 -0.56
N ARG A 287 -28.78 -5.82 -0.33
CA ARG A 287 -27.84 -6.23 -1.37
C ARG A 287 -27.56 -7.70 -1.21
N GLY A 288 -27.88 -8.48 -2.23
CA GLY A 288 -27.55 -9.90 -2.27
C GLY A 288 -26.29 -10.13 -3.07
N VAL A 289 -25.35 -10.86 -2.48
CA VAL A 289 -24.08 -11.18 -3.11
C VAL A 289 -23.71 -12.63 -2.87
N LYS A 290 -22.85 -13.12 -3.75
CA LYS A 290 -22.06 -14.32 -3.51
C LYS A 290 -20.71 -13.87 -2.95
N MET A 291 -20.25 -14.51 -1.89
CA MET A 291 -19.07 -14.10 -1.13
C MET A 291 -18.19 -15.29 -0.82
N VAL A 292 -16.87 -15.12 -0.90
CA VAL A 292 -15.93 -16.17 -0.50
C VAL A 292 -15.99 -16.35 1.02
N LYS A 293 -15.97 -17.59 1.52
CA LYS A 293 -16.05 -17.92 2.95
C LYS A 293 -15.02 -17.16 3.80
N GLU A 294 -13.80 -17.00 3.30
CA GLU A 294 -12.75 -16.25 3.99
C GLU A 294 -13.11 -14.77 4.19
N GLU A 295 -13.67 -14.12 3.17
CA GLU A 295 -14.11 -12.72 3.26
C GLU A 295 -15.28 -12.58 4.26
N PHE A 296 -16.23 -13.51 4.22
CA PHE A 296 -17.30 -13.55 5.21
C PHE A 296 -16.77 -13.71 6.64
N ASN A 297 -15.79 -14.58 6.85
CA ASN A 297 -15.14 -14.77 8.16
C ASN A 297 -14.46 -13.48 8.63
N LYS A 298 -13.79 -12.73 7.73
CA LYS A 298 -13.22 -11.41 8.07
C LYS A 298 -14.29 -10.41 8.52
N ILE A 299 -15.43 -10.37 7.83
CA ILE A 299 -16.56 -9.51 8.25
C ILE A 299 -17.09 -9.95 9.62
N LYS A 300 -17.16 -11.27 9.86
CA LYS A 300 -17.61 -11.85 11.12
C LYS A 300 -16.69 -11.52 12.30
N GLU A 301 -15.38 -11.62 12.11
CA GLU A 301 -14.37 -11.24 13.12
C GLU A 301 -14.44 -9.75 13.48
N ASN A 302 -14.95 -8.91 12.57
CA ASN A 302 -15.10 -7.47 12.76
C ASN A 302 -16.54 -7.05 13.10
N GLN A 303 -17.39 -7.96 13.59
CA GLN A 303 -18.72 -7.62 14.09
C GLN A 303 -18.63 -6.53 15.18
N GLY A 304 -19.50 -5.53 15.11
CA GLY A 304 -19.50 -4.39 16.02
C GLY A 304 -18.55 -3.25 15.64
N LYS A 305 -17.61 -3.47 14.71
CA LYS A 305 -16.73 -2.43 14.17
C LYS A 305 -17.40 -1.63 13.03
N LEU A 306 -16.75 -0.54 12.65
CA LEU A 306 -17.12 0.29 11.51
C LEU A 306 -16.49 -0.31 10.24
N ILE A 307 -17.25 -0.38 9.16
CA ILE A 307 -16.84 -0.93 7.86
C ILE A 307 -17.11 0.10 6.76
N SER A 308 -16.18 0.24 5.82
CA SER A 308 -16.37 0.95 4.56
C SER A 308 -16.27 -0.06 3.40
N LEU A 309 -17.24 0.01 2.48
CA LEU A 309 -17.30 -0.83 1.29
C LEU A 309 -16.67 -0.06 0.14
N ASN A 310 -15.35 0.19 0.24
CA ASN A 310 -14.44 0.94 -0.63
C ASN A 310 -14.90 1.21 -2.08
N GLY A 311 -15.92 2.05 -2.26
CA GLY A 311 -16.57 2.27 -3.55
C GLY A 311 -18.06 2.60 -3.45
N TYR A 312 -18.71 2.69 -4.61
CA TYR A 312 -20.15 2.97 -4.67
C TYR A 312 -20.94 1.71 -4.36
N VAL A 313 -21.89 1.80 -3.42
CA VAL A 313 -22.68 0.62 -3.02
C VAL A 313 -24.07 0.73 -3.62
N SER A 314 -24.33 -0.10 -4.64
CA SER A 314 -25.68 -0.27 -5.20
C SER A 314 -26.48 -1.24 -4.32
N THR A 315 -27.70 -0.86 -3.96
CA THR A 315 -28.62 -1.64 -3.14
C THR A 315 -30.05 -1.51 -3.68
N SER A 316 -30.97 -2.35 -3.23
CA SER A 316 -32.36 -2.32 -3.67
C SER A 316 -33.32 -2.25 -2.48
N ARG A 317 -34.43 -1.53 -2.62
CA ARG A 317 -35.56 -1.62 -1.68
C ARG A 317 -36.24 -3.00 -1.73
N LYS A 318 -36.13 -3.72 -2.86
CA LYS A 318 -36.72 -5.06 -3.06
C LYS A 318 -35.85 -6.16 -2.45
N LYS A 319 -36.22 -6.62 -1.26
CA LYS A 319 -35.59 -7.79 -0.61
C LYS A 319 -35.62 -9.04 -1.51
N THR A 320 -36.70 -9.26 -2.25
CA THR A 320 -36.86 -10.41 -3.15
C THR A 320 -35.83 -10.40 -4.28
N LEU A 321 -35.57 -9.23 -4.87
CA LEU A 321 -34.55 -9.07 -5.90
C LEU A 321 -33.14 -9.32 -5.34
N ALA A 322 -32.83 -8.74 -4.18
CA ALA A 322 -31.57 -9.00 -3.50
C ALA A 322 -31.39 -10.50 -3.19
N LEU A 323 -32.42 -11.18 -2.68
CA LEU A 323 -32.39 -12.63 -2.44
C LEU A 323 -32.13 -13.42 -3.73
N HIS A 324 -32.76 -13.04 -4.85
CA HIS A 324 -32.51 -13.67 -6.14
C HIS A 324 -31.03 -13.59 -6.53
N PHE A 325 -30.37 -12.44 -6.34
CA PHE A 325 -28.94 -12.29 -6.59
C PHE A 325 -28.07 -13.12 -5.64
N ALA A 326 -28.39 -13.15 -4.34
CA ALA A 326 -27.64 -13.94 -3.35
C ALA A 326 -27.76 -15.45 -3.60
N LEU A 327 -28.94 -15.92 -4.03
CA LEU A 327 -29.24 -17.35 -4.17
C LEU A 327 -28.96 -17.92 -5.56
N LYS A 328 -28.52 -17.11 -6.53
CA LYS A 328 -28.11 -17.60 -7.87
C LYS A 328 -27.13 -18.77 -7.75
N SER A 329 -27.26 -19.81 -8.56
CA SER A 329 -26.39 -20.99 -8.45
C SER A 329 -24.92 -20.62 -8.68
N THR A 330 -24.01 -21.21 -7.90
CA THR A 330 -22.57 -21.13 -8.14
C THR A 330 -22.00 -22.54 -8.08
N LYS A 331 -21.00 -22.81 -8.91
CA LYS A 331 -20.27 -24.09 -8.90
C LYS A 331 -19.13 -24.10 -7.86
N ARG A 332 -18.78 -22.94 -7.29
CA ARG A 332 -17.74 -22.79 -6.26
C ARG A 332 -18.24 -23.19 -4.88
N ILE A 333 -17.54 -24.14 -4.26
CA ILE A 333 -17.87 -24.70 -2.93
C ILE A 333 -17.44 -23.76 -1.78
N ASP A 334 -16.46 -22.89 -2.06
CA ASP A 334 -15.94 -21.89 -1.14
C ASP A 334 -16.73 -20.57 -1.15
N VAL A 335 -17.73 -20.45 -2.02
CA VAL A 335 -18.58 -19.27 -2.16
C VAL A 335 -19.95 -19.51 -1.53
N ILE A 336 -20.37 -18.58 -0.67
CA ILE A 336 -21.62 -18.65 0.06
C ILE A 336 -22.58 -17.52 -0.31
N PRO A 337 -23.90 -17.78 -0.27
CA PRO A 337 -24.92 -16.75 -0.43
C PRO A 337 -24.96 -15.82 0.80
N VAL A 338 -24.83 -14.52 0.57
CA VAL A 338 -24.87 -13.49 1.61
C VAL A 338 -25.89 -12.41 1.26
N LEU A 339 -26.74 -12.07 2.22
CA LEU A 339 -27.67 -10.94 2.12
C LEU A 339 -27.25 -9.84 3.11
N PHE A 340 -26.90 -8.68 2.58
CA PHE A 340 -26.76 -7.46 3.36
C PHE A 340 -28.13 -6.86 3.59
N HIS A 341 -28.47 -6.65 4.86
CA HIS A 341 -29.66 -5.92 5.30
C HIS A 341 -29.16 -4.63 5.96
N ILE A 342 -29.40 -3.51 5.30
CA ILE A 342 -28.92 -2.20 5.74
C ILE A 342 -30.11 -1.36 6.19
N GLU A 343 -30.03 -0.84 7.42
CA GLU A 343 -30.99 0.11 7.97
C GLU A 343 -30.40 1.52 7.99
N CYS A 344 -31.13 2.46 7.42
CA CYS A 344 -30.79 3.87 7.33
C CYS A 344 -31.81 4.69 8.14
N ASP A 345 -31.36 5.24 9.26
CA ASP A 345 -32.19 6.04 10.17
C ASP A 345 -32.16 7.52 9.74
N LEU A 346 -33.12 7.90 8.89
CA LEU A 346 -33.14 9.19 8.18
C LEU A 346 -33.20 10.41 9.12
N LYS A 347 -33.58 10.21 10.39
CA LYS A 347 -33.60 11.29 11.40
C LYS A 347 -32.25 11.57 12.05
N THR A 348 -31.36 10.59 12.07
CA THR A 348 -30.09 10.66 12.80
C THR A 348 -28.88 10.76 11.88
N ILE A 349 -29.07 10.55 10.58
CA ILE A 349 -28.02 10.62 9.57
C ILE A 349 -27.56 12.06 9.38
N ASP A 350 -26.23 12.24 9.35
CA ASP A 350 -25.61 13.51 9.02
C ASP A 350 -25.83 13.81 7.53
N LYS A 351 -26.13 15.08 7.18
CA LYS A 351 -26.32 15.53 5.79
C LYS A 351 -25.10 15.26 4.88
N ASN A 352 -23.94 15.02 5.48
CA ASN A 352 -22.70 14.71 4.75
C ASN A 352 -22.60 13.24 4.30
N ILE A 353 -23.51 12.35 4.72
CA ILE A 353 -23.60 11.00 4.17
C ILE A 353 -24.52 11.00 2.97
N VAL A 354 -23.95 10.84 1.78
CA VAL A 354 -24.70 10.93 0.53
C VAL A 354 -25.12 9.55 0.05
N PHE A 355 -26.41 9.37 -0.16
CA PHE A 355 -27.00 8.26 -0.90
C PHE A 355 -28.32 8.69 -1.52
N ALA A 356 -28.67 8.13 -2.66
CA ALA A 356 -29.84 8.56 -3.42
C ALA A 356 -30.68 7.40 -3.92
N ASP A 357 -31.97 7.69 -4.10
CA ASP A 357 -32.93 6.86 -4.79
C ASP A 357 -32.81 7.22 -6.26
N ILE A 358 -32.18 6.33 -7.02
CA ILE A 358 -31.80 6.62 -8.38
C ILE A 358 -32.78 6.06 -9.39
N VAL A 359 -33.93 5.52 -8.94
CA VAL A 359 -35.00 5.02 -9.80
C VAL A 359 -35.38 5.98 -10.93
N PRO A 360 -35.53 7.30 -10.72
CA PRO A 360 -35.93 8.21 -11.78
C PRO A 360 -34.88 8.36 -12.91
N PHE A 361 -33.63 7.99 -12.64
CA PHE A 361 -32.49 8.19 -13.53
C PHE A 361 -31.83 6.89 -13.96
N SER A 362 -32.20 5.77 -13.35
CA SER A 362 -31.63 4.46 -13.63
C SER A 362 -32.14 3.93 -14.97
N ASP A 363 -31.26 3.29 -15.72
CA ASP A 363 -31.66 2.50 -16.89
C ASP A 363 -32.36 1.18 -16.47
N HIS A 364 -32.40 0.88 -15.16
CA HIS A 364 -33.09 -0.27 -14.55
C HIS A 364 -34.04 0.18 -13.41
N PRO A 365 -35.10 0.95 -13.69
CA PRO A 365 -35.98 1.51 -12.66
C PRO A 365 -36.70 0.44 -11.82
N ASP A 366 -36.94 -0.74 -12.42
CA ASP A 366 -37.58 -1.87 -11.74
C ASP A 366 -36.75 -2.44 -10.59
N GLU A 367 -35.46 -2.12 -10.50
CA GLU A 367 -34.59 -2.59 -9.42
C GLU A 367 -34.79 -1.82 -8.11
N GLU A 368 -35.53 -0.71 -8.11
CA GLU A 368 -35.71 0.17 -6.93
C GLU A 368 -34.38 0.50 -6.24
N GLU A 369 -33.43 0.97 -7.06
CA GLU A 369 -32.03 1.11 -6.67
C GLU A 369 -31.78 2.31 -5.76
N ILE A 370 -31.14 2.04 -4.62
CA ILE A 370 -30.52 3.05 -3.75
C ILE A 370 -29.01 2.95 -3.91
N LEU A 371 -28.38 4.05 -4.35
CA LEU A 371 -26.95 4.14 -4.57
C LEU A 371 -26.28 4.97 -3.47
N PHE A 372 -25.33 4.36 -2.75
CA PHE A 372 -24.50 5.02 -1.75
C PHE A 372 -23.20 5.56 -2.36
N ASP A 373 -22.77 6.73 -1.92
CA ASP A 373 -21.51 7.38 -2.34
C ASP A 373 -20.27 6.62 -1.79
N LEU A 374 -19.10 6.87 -2.39
CA LEU A 374 -17.83 6.16 -2.18
C LEU A 374 -17.37 6.04 -0.72
N ASN A 375 -17.69 7.04 0.09
CA ASN A 375 -17.21 7.15 1.47
C ASN A 375 -18.25 6.66 2.49
N THR A 376 -19.29 5.96 2.06
CA THR A 376 -20.33 5.49 2.97
C THR A 376 -19.78 4.45 3.94
N CYS A 377 -20.07 4.65 5.23
CA CYS A 377 -19.63 3.79 6.31
C CYS A 377 -20.83 3.19 7.04
N PHE A 378 -20.67 1.94 7.44
CA PHE A 378 -21.71 1.18 8.12
C PHE A 378 -21.15 0.55 9.40
N LYS A 379 -22.03 0.19 10.32
CA LYS A 379 -21.69 -0.60 11.50
C LYS A 379 -22.34 -1.97 11.37
N ILE A 380 -21.57 -3.03 11.57
CA ILE A 380 -22.08 -4.40 11.59
C ILE A 380 -22.75 -4.64 12.94
N ILE A 381 -24.08 -4.82 12.93
CA ILE A 381 -24.89 -4.96 14.14
C ILE A 381 -24.93 -6.43 14.57
N SER A 382 -25.31 -7.30 13.64
CA SER A 382 -25.37 -8.74 13.89
C SER A 382 -25.24 -9.53 12.60
N ILE A 383 -24.86 -10.80 12.74
CA ILE A 383 -24.75 -11.75 11.64
C ILE A 383 -25.62 -12.96 12.00
N GLU A 384 -26.52 -13.33 11.10
CA GLU A 384 -27.40 -14.48 11.23
C GLU A 384 -26.97 -15.53 10.22
N GLU A 385 -26.87 -16.78 10.68
CA GLU A 385 -26.36 -17.87 9.87
C GLU A 385 -27.44 -18.95 9.71
N ASN A 386 -27.88 -19.13 8.47
CA ASN A 386 -28.63 -20.31 8.04
C ASN A 386 -27.74 -21.12 7.07
N ASP A 387 -28.06 -22.39 6.87
CA ASP A 387 -27.33 -23.29 5.95
C ASP A 387 -27.43 -22.80 4.50
N LEU A 388 -28.54 -22.16 4.14
CA LEU A 388 -28.81 -21.66 2.78
C LEU A 388 -28.48 -20.19 2.55
N LEU A 389 -28.29 -19.39 3.61
CA LEU A 389 -28.12 -17.94 3.50
C LEU A 389 -27.46 -17.38 4.76
N LYS A 390 -26.46 -16.52 4.58
CA LYS A 390 -25.92 -15.70 5.67
C LYS A 390 -26.47 -14.28 5.57
N ILE A 391 -27.00 -13.73 6.66
CA ILE A 391 -27.56 -12.38 6.69
C ILE A 391 -26.67 -11.49 7.53
N ILE A 392 -26.16 -10.41 6.94
CA ILE A 392 -25.34 -9.42 7.63
C ILE A 392 -26.21 -8.19 7.85
N LYS A 393 -26.55 -7.91 9.10
CA LYS A 393 -27.35 -6.75 9.50
C LYS A 393 -26.44 -5.58 9.80
N MET A 394 -26.66 -4.47 9.11
CA MET A 394 -25.83 -3.28 9.19
C MET A 394 -26.68 -2.04 9.41
N LYS A 395 -26.12 -1.05 10.11
CA LYS A 395 -26.72 0.27 10.24
C LYS A 395 -25.79 1.31 9.62
N LEU A 396 -26.35 2.25 8.87
CA LEU A 396 -25.59 3.41 8.37
C LEU A 396 -25.01 4.23 9.55
N SER A 397 -23.77 4.70 9.42
CA SER A 397 -23.03 5.32 10.54
C SER A 397 -22.33 6.63 10.14
N ASN A 398 -22.54 7.68 10.93
CA ASN A 398 -21.87 8.99 10.81
C ASN A 398 -20.42 8.99 11.33
N GLN A 399 -19.96 7.89 11.95
CA GLN A 399 -18.66 7.86 12.58
C GLN A 399 -17.52 8.02 11.56
N GLY A 400 -17.65 7.47 10.36
CA GLY A 400 -16.62 7.55 9.31
C GLY A 400 -16.34 8.99 8.88
N GLN A 401 -17.39 9.76 8.61
CA GLN A 401 -17.30 11.18 8.24
C GLN A 401 -16.69 12.00 9.38
N LYS A 402 -17.08 11.72 10.63
CA LYS A 402 -16.50 12.40 11.80
C LYS A 402 -15.01 12.09 11.96
N ILE A 403 -14.61 10.82 11.83
CA ILE A 403 -13.20 10.42 11.90
C ILE A 403 -12.39 11.12 10.80
N THR A 404 -12.92 11.16 9.58
CA THR A 404 -12.28 11.81 8.43
C THR A 404 -12.15 13.32 8.65
N LYS A 405 -13.20 13.97 9.16
CA LYS A 405 -13.19 15.39 9.50
C LYS A 405 -12.16 15.69 10.59
N ASP A 406 -12.17 14.95 11.70
CA ASP A 406 -11.19 15.10 12.79
C ASP A 406 -9.76 14.96 12.24
N PHE A 407 -9.52 13.98 11.35
CA PHE A 407 -8.23 13.78 10.70
C PHE A 407 -7.82 14.95 9.81
N ILE A 408 -8.75 15.46 9.00
CA ILE A 408 -8.49 16.62 8.12
C ILE A 408 -8.21 17.86 8.96
N GLU A 409 -8.99 18.13 10.01
CA GLU A 409 -8.79 19.29 10.89
C GLU A 409 -7.43 19.23 11.59
N LEU A 410 -7.04 18.07 12.12
CA LEU A 410 -5.70 17.86 12.68
C LEU A 410 -4.61 18.06 11.62
N THR A 411 -4.82 17.55 10.41
CA THR A 411 -3.85 17.70 9.31
C THR A 411 -3.75 19.16 8.86
N GLN A 412 -4.86 19.90 8.76
CA GLN A 412 -4.91 21.31 8.38
C GLN A 412 -4.31 22.22 9.45
N GLN A 413 -4.48 21.89 10.73
CA GLN A 413 -3.77 22.58 11.82
C GLN A 413 -2.24 22.42 11.68
N GLU A 414 -1.77 21.30 11.13
CA GLU A 414 -0.35 21.08 10.82
C GLU A 414 0.08 21.64 9.45
N THR A 415 -0.89 21.96 8.57
CA THR A 415 -0.66 22.31 7.16
C THR A 415 -1.45 23.55 6.78
N GLU A 416 -0.77 24.68 6.86
CA GLU A 416 -1.30 26.03 6.66
C GLU A 416 -1.99 26.25 5.31
N GLU A 417 -3.30 25.99 5.26
CA GLU A 417 -4.18 26.23 4.11
C GLU A 417 -3.65 25.66 2.77
N LEU A 418 -3.09 24.44 2.79
CA LEU A 418 -2.75 23.74 1.55
C LEU A 418 -4.00 23.40 0.75
N SER A 419 -3.90 23.48 -0.58
CA SER A 419 -4.97 23.00 -1.45
C SER A 419 -5.21 21.51 -1.27
N VAL A 420 -6.45 21.10 -1.55
CA VAL A 420 -6.87 19.71 -1.41
C VAL A 420 -6.10 18.78 -2.37
N SER A 421 -5.72 19.30 -3.54
CA SER A 421 -4.87 18.59 -4.51
C SER A 421 -3.50 18.26 -3.92
N ILE A 422 -2.88 19.20 -3.20
CA ILE A 422 -1.59 18.99 -2.54
C ILE A 422 -1.72 17.99 -1.38
N VAL A 423 -2.79 18.11 -0.59
CA VAL A 423 -3.07 17.19 0.52
C VAL A 423 -3.17 15.74 0.04
N PHE A 424 -3.76 15.50 -1.13
CA PHE A 424 -3.88 14.15 -1.69
C PHE A 424 -2.55 13.53 -2.06
N GLY A 425 -1.69 14.23 -2.80
CA GLY A 425 -0.37 13.71 -3.11
C GLY A 425 0.45 13.47 -1.83
N ARG A 426 0.30 14.35 -0.83
CA ARG A 426 0.89 14.16 0.50
C ARG A 426 0.36 12.90 1.20
N LEU A 427 -0.94 12.60 1.07
CA LEU A 427 -1.52 11.37 1.59
C LEU A 427 -0.92 10.13 0.92
N LEU A 428 -0.76 10.14 -0.41
CA LEU A 428 -0.09 9.04 -1.14
C LEU A 428 1.31 8.78 -0.58
N CYS A 429 2.07 9.86 -0.38
CA CYS A 429 3.38 9.80 0.23
C CYS A 429 3.32 9.24 1.66
N ASN A 430 2.37 9.69 2.49
CA ASN A 430 2.22 9.19 3.87
C ASN A 430 1.77 7.73 3.93
N LEU A 431 1.07 7.24 2.92
CA LEU A 431 0.68 5.83 2.76
C LEU A 431 1.81 4.93 2.24
N GLY A 432 3.03 5.47 2.08
CA GLY A 432 4.16 4.73 1.53
C GLY A 432 4.10 4.53 0.02
N LYS A 433 3.08 5.08 -0.67
CA LYS A 433 2.90 4.99 -2.12
C LYS A 433 3.73 6.08 -2.82
N TYR A 434 5.05 6.07 -2.62
CA TYR A 434 5.93 7.17 -3.03
C TYR A 434 6.01 7.37 -4.55
N ASP A 435 6.09 6.29 -5.33
CA ASP A 435 6.11 6.39 -6.80
C ASP A 435 4.84 7.04 -7.33
N ARG A 436 3.67 6.60 -6.83
CA ARG A 436 2.38 7.19 -7.19
C ARG A 436 2.26 8.64 -6.75
N SER A 437 2.78 8.99 -5.58
CA SER A 437 2.85 10.38 -5.13
C SER A 437 3.70 11.24 -6.06
N GLN A 438 4.84 10.73 -6.51
CA GLN A 438 5.74 11.41 -7.44
C GLN A 438 5.04 11.64 -8.79
N GLU A 439 4.45 10.58 -9.36
CA GLU A 439 3.72 10.65 -10.64
C GLU A 439 2.56 11.66 -10.56
N TYR A 440 1.76 11.61 -9.50
CA TYR A 440 0.67 12.55 -9.26
C TYR A 440 1.14 14.00 -9.19
N PHE A 441 2.19 14.31 -8.43
CA PHE A 441 2.72 15.67 -8.36
C PHE A 441 3.37 16.12 -9.68
N GLN A 442 3.98 15.20 -10.43
CA GLN A 442 4.52 15.51 -11.75
C GLN A 442 3.41 15.85 -12.75
N GLN A 443 2.28 15.12 -12.70
CA GLN A 443 1.09 15.44 -13.48
C GLN A 443 0.53 16.81 -13.08
N LEU A 444 0.38 17.08 -11.77
CA LEU A 444 -0.05 18.40 -11.28
C LEU A 444 0.88 19.54 -11.73
N LEU A 445 2.19 19.29 -11.81
CA LEU A 445 3.16 20.30 -12.25
C LEU A 445 3.05 20.60 -13.76
N ASN A 446 2.61 19.61 -14.54
CA ASN A 446 2.46 19.71 -16.00
C ASN A 446 1.10 20.28 -16.41
N ASP A 447 0.05 20.06 -15.60
CA ASP A 447 -1.27 20.62 -15.82
C ASP A 447 -1.25 22.15 -15.59
N SER A 448 -1.86 22.93 -16.49
CA SER A 448 -2.13 24.35 -16.26
C SER A 448 -3.26 24.50 -15.23
N ASN A 449 -2.92 24.37 -13.94
CA ASN A 449 -3.82 24.55 -12.82
C ASN A 449 -3.47 25.83 -12.04
N ASP A 450 -4.42 26.34 -11.26
CA ASP A 450 -4.21 27.47 -10.34
C ASP A 450 -3.55 27.02 -9.02
N GLU A 451 -2.92 25.84 -9.01
CA GLU A 451 -2.31 25.28 -7.81
C GLU A 451 -0.95 25.92 -7.54
N ASP A 452 -0.60 25.99 -6.27
CA ASP A 452 0.65 26.59 -5.84
C ASP A 452 1.85 25.74 -6.26
N ARG A 453 2.51 26.18 -7.33
CA ARG A 453 3.67 25.50 -7.92
C ARG A 453 4.77 25.21 -6.90
N ALA A 454 5.04 26.14 -5.98
CA ALA A 454 6.10 25.95 -4.98
C ALA A 454 5.74 24.81 -4.02
N TRP A 455 4.47 24.67 -3.66
CA TRP A 455 4.01 23.55 -2.85
C TRP A 455 4.00 22.23 -3.63
N ILE A 456 3.66 22.24 -4.92
CA ILE A 456 3.77 21.03 -5.76
C ILE A 456 5.23 20.55 -5.79
N GLU A 457 6.18 21.44 -6.09
CA GLU A 457 7.61 21.12 -6.14
C GLU A 457 8.12 20.66 -4.76
N PHE A 458 7.73 21.31 -3.66
CA PHE A 458 8.08 20.85 -2.32
C PHE A 458 7.58 19.43 -2.03
N ASN A 459 6.33 19.11 -2.35
CA ASN A 459 5.78 17.78 -2.05
C ASN A 459 6.32 16.70 -3.00
N LEU A 460 6.65 17.05 -4.24
CA LEU A 460 7.38 16.18 -5.17
C LEU A 460 8.78 15.85 -4.63
N GLY A 461 9.51 16.87 -4.15
CA GLY A 461 10.78 16.68 -3.44
C GLY A 461 10.61 15.78 -2.22
N ARG A 462 9.52 15.91 -1.48
CA ARG A 462 9.23 15.05 -0.34
C ARG A 462 9.00 13.59 -0.73
N ALA A 463 8.25 13.31 -1.80
CA ALA A 463 8.05 11.95 -2.29
C ALA A 463 9.40 11.29 -2.66
N LEU A 464 10.27 12.02 -3.37
CA LEU A 464 11.61 11.55 -3.74
C LEU A 464 12.53 11.34 -2.52
N ASP A 465 12.45 12.22 -1.52
CA ASP A 465 13.22 12.08 -0.27
C ASP A 465 12.84 10.80 0.48
N PHE A 466 11.55 10.46 0.55
CA PHE A 466 11.10 9.20 1.13
C PHE A 466 11.50 7.97 0.31
N LYS A 467 11.69 8.08 -1.02
CA LYS A 467 12.27 7.02 -1.86
C LYS A 467 13.77 6.82 -1.65
N GLY A 468 14.45 7.76 -1.01
CA GLY A 468 15.91 7.77 -0.90
C GLY A 468 16.62 8.47 -2.06
N GLU A 469 15.88 9.09 -2.99
CA GLU A 469 16.42 9.82 -4.14
C GLU A 469 16.83 11.26 -3.76
N TRP A 470 17.69 11.40 -2.74
CA TRP A 470 17.94 12.67 -2.05
C TRP A 470 18.50 13.79 -2.94
N ASN A 471 19.31 13.46 -3.95
CA ASN A 471 19.85 14.47 -4.86
C ASN A 471 18.78 15.06 -5.78
N GLU A 472 17.80 14.26 -6.21
CA GLU A 472 16.69 14.74 -7.01
C GLU A 472 15.69 15.51 -6.15
N ALA A 473 15.39 14.99 -4.96
CA ALA A 473 14.60 15.68 -3.96
C ALA A 473 15.14 17.09 -3.66
N ARG A 474 16.47 17.21 -3.53
CA ARG A 474 17.15 18.48 -3.28
C ARG A 474 16.88 19.52 -4.37
N LYS A 475 16.90 19.13 -5.66
CA LYS A 475 16.62 20.07 -6.77
C LYS A 475 15.22 20.66 -6.67
N TYR A 476 14.21 19.84 -6.36
CA TYR A 476 12.84 20.31 -6.18
C TYR A 476 12.68 21.17 -4.94
N TYR A 477 13.38 20.86 -3.84
CA TYR A 477 13.38 21.74 -2.67
C TYR A 477 14.04 23.10 -2.96
N ASP A 478 15.18 23.14 -3.65
CA ASP A 478 15.81 24.40 -4.02
C ASP A 478 14.90 25.23 -4.95
N SER A 479 14.26 24.60 -5.94
CA SER A 479 13.27 25.26 -6.81
C SER A 479 12.08 25.79 -6.01
N ALA A 480 11.49 24.99 -5.11
CA ALA A 480 10.38 25.41 -4.27
C ALA A 480 10.76 26.60 -3.37
N TYR A 481 11.96 26.57 -2.78
CA TYR A 481 12.49 27.68 -1.98
C TYR A 481 12.59 28.97 -2.82
N ASP A 482 13.20 28.88 -4.00
CA ASP A 482 13.35 30.02 -4.89
C ASP A 482 12.01 30.62 -5.31
N GLN A 483 11.02 29.78 -5.61
CA GLN A 483 9.66 30.22 -5.92
C GLN A 483 9.01 30.93 -4.73
N MET A 484 9.07 30.35 -3.53
CA MET A 484 8.54 30.97 -2.31
C MET A 484 9.17 32.34 -2.02
N MET A 485 10.46 32.51 -2.33
CA MET A 485 11.18 33.76 -2.14
C MET A 485 10.95 34.80 -3.23
N LYS A 486 10.52 34.38 -4.44
CA LYS A 486 10.20 35.26 -5.58
C LYS A 486 8.73 35.67 -5.64
N ASN A 487 7.83 34.94 -5.00
CA ASN A 487 6.40 35.24 -4.98
C ASN A 487 6.12 36.59 -4.28
N GLU A 488 5.06 37.28 -4.73
CA GLU A 488 4.50 38.45 -4.04
C GLU A 488 3.11 38.11 -3.48
N PRO A 489 2.90 38.14 -2.14
CA PRO A 489 3.90 38.46 -1.10
C PRO A 489 4.91 37.32 -0.88
N VAL A 490 6.11 37.68 -0.39
CA VAL A 490 7.20 36.73 -0.12
C VAL A 490 6.77 35.75 0.98
N ARG A 491 6.94 34.46 0.73
CA ARG A 491 6.45 33.38 1.58
C ARG A 491 7.53 32.87 2.54
N ILE A 492 8.10 33.78 3.32
CA ILE A 492 9.23 33.48 4.24
C ILE A 492 8.86 32.37 5.21
N LYS A 493 7.63 32.39 5.73
CA LYS A 493 7.12 31.38 6.67
C LYS A 493 7.17 29.96 6.09
N ASP A 494 6.65 29.77 4.89
CA ASP A 494 6.60 28.48 4.20
C ASP A 494 8.00 27.93 3.89
N SER A 495 8.95 28.83 3.63
CA SER A 495 10.34 28.48 3.33
C SER A 495 11.02 27.68 4.46
N ALA A 496 10.55 27.81 5.72
CA ALA A 496 11.05 27.03 6.84
C ALA A 496 10.84 25.52 6.67
N HIS A 497 9.75 25.09 6.03
CA HIS A 497 9.51 23.68 5.71
C HIS A 497 10.56 23.14 4.75
N VAL A 498 10.88 23.93 3.72
CA VAL A 498 11.87 23.58 2.71
C VAL A 498 13.27 23.48 3.33
N LEU A 499 13.67 24.49 4.10
CA LEU A 499 14.95 24.51 4.79
C LEU A 499 15.11 23.32 5.75
N ASN A 500 14.05 22.98 6.49
CA ASN A 500 14.08 21.83 7.39
C ASN A 500 14.29 20.51 6.64
N ASN A 501 13.62 20.29 5.51
CA ASN A 501 13.77 19.06 4.73
C ASN A 501 15.13 18.99 4.01
N ILE A 502 15.65 20.14 3.57
CA ILE A 502 17.03 20.23 3.08
C ILE A 502 18.01 19.82 4.18
N GLY A 503 17.82 20.33 5.41
CA GLY A 503 18.62 19.92 6.57
C GLY A 503 18.57 18.41 6.82
N ASN A 504 17.39 17.80 6.72
CA ASN A 504 17.21 16.34 6.84
C ASN A 504 17.96 15.56 5.75
N ILE A 505 17.96 16.03 4.50
CA ILE A 505 18.75 15.41 3.43
C ILE A 505 20.25 15.49 3.74
N LEU A 506 20.75 16.66 4.12
CA LEU A 506 22.16 16.87 4.45
C LEU A 506 22.59 16.01 5.66
N TYR A 507 21.72 15.90 6.65
CA TYR A 507 21.86 14.98 7.77
C TYR A 507 22.04 13.53 7.30
N ARG A 508 21.14 13.01 6.45
CA ARG A 508 21.24 11.65 5.88
C ARG A 508 22.50 11.43 5.04
N GLN A 509 23.03 12.50 4.46
CA GLN A 509 24.29 12.51 3.71
C GLN A 509 25.55 12.63 4.61
N GLY A 510 25.39 12.78 5.94
CA GLY A 510 26.50 12.96 6.89
C GLY A 510 27.10 14.37 6.91
N LYS A 511 26.47 15.35 6.23
CA LYS A 511 26.93 16.75 6.17
C LYS A 511 26.37 17.55 7.35
N TYR A 512 26.82 17.21 8.55
CA TYR A 512 26.23 17.69 9.80
C TYR A 512 26.32 19.22 10.00
N ASP A 513 27.44 19.85 9.64
CA ASP A 513 27.58 21.31 9.79
C ASP A 513 26.65 22.08 8.87
N GLU A 514 26.51 21.64 7.61
CA GLU A 514 25.56 22.23 6.67
C GLU A 514 24.11 21.98 7.14
N ALA A 515 23.78 20.76 7.57
CA ALA A 515 22.46 20.44 8.11
C ALA A 515 22.08 21.35 9.30
N LEU A 516 23.03 21.59 10.20
CA LEU A 516 22.86 22.46 11.35
C LEU A 516 22.51 23.91 10.95
N ASP A 517 23.17 24.46 9.93
CA ASP A 517 22.85 25.79 9.39
C ASP A 517 21.40 25.87 8.91
N TYR A 518 20.98 24.92 8.07
CA TYR A 518 19.62 24.87 7.54
C TYR A 518 18.57 24.74 8.65
N HIS A 519 18.79 23.88 9.64
CA HIS A 519 17.86 23.73 10.76
C HIS A 519 17.80 24.98 11.65
N ARG A 520 18.92 25.68 11.88
CA ARG A 520 18.95 26.96 12.61
C ARG A 520 18.20 28.07 11.87
N ARG A 521 18.36 28.14 10.55
CA ARG A 521 17.61 29.09 9.70
C ARG A 521 16.11 28.80 9.75
N ALA A 522 15.71 27.53 9.63
CA ALA A 522 14.32 27.12 9.76
C ALA A 522 13.74 27.44 11.15
N LEU A 523 14.50 27.18 12.22
CA LEU A 523 14.11 27.51 13.60
C LEU A 523 13.86 29.01 13.75
N LYS A 524 14.79 29.86 13.31
CA LYS A 524 14.67 31.32 13.41
C LYS A 524 13.41 31.85 12.72
N ILE A 525 13.09 31.33 11.54
CA ILE A 525 11.84 31.68 10.84
C ILE A 525 10.65 31.22 11.68
N ARG A 526 10.65 29.97 12.15
CA ARG A 526 9.54 29.42 12.93
C ARG A 526 9.29 30.20 14.22
N GLU A 527 10.32 30.59 14.96
CA GLU A 527 10.21 31.42 16.16
C GLU A 527 9.66 32.82 15.87
N THR A 528 9.86 33.34 14.66
CA THR A 528 9.36 34.66 14.25
C THR A 528 7.87 34.62 13.89
N PHE A 529 7.43 33.56 13.20
CA PHE A 529 6.09 33.49 12.60
C PHE A 529 5.07 32.65 13.38
N TYR A 530 5.53 31.73 14.23
CA TYR A 530 4.64 30.93 15.05
C TYR A 530 4.51 31.51 16.47
N PRO A 531 3.33 31.36 17.11
CA PRO A 531 3.18 31.67 18.52
C PRO A 531 4.21 30.94 19.37
N ILE A 532 4.62 31.56 20.47
CA ILE A 532 5.55 30.97 21.44
C ILE A 532 5.03 29.58 21.82
N GLY A 533 5.86 28.57 21.53
CA GLY A 533 5.59 27.19 21.84
C GLY A 533 4.87 26.40 20.74
N HIS A 534 4.90 26.75 19.46
CA HIS A 534 4.32 25.92 18.38
C HIS A 534 5.08 24.60 18.13
N THR A 535 4.38 23.53 17.68
CA THR A 535 4.96 22.18 17.48
C THR A 535 6.15 22.17 16.53
N GLN A 536 6.08 22.95 15.44
CA GLN A 536 7.17 23.04 14.47
C GLN A 536 8.46 23.64 15.06
N VAL A 537 8.37 24.48 16.09
CA VAL A 537 9.54 24.99 16.80
C VAL A 537 10.22 23.84 17.55
N ALA A 538 9.43 23.00 18.24
CA ALA A 538 9.97 21.81 18.90
C ALA A 538 10.62 20.81 17.92
N ASP A 539 10.03 20.61 16.74
CA ASP A 539 10.62 19.76 15.70
C ASP A 539 11.98 20.29 15.21
N SER A 540 12.09 21.61 15.00
CA SER A 540 13.36 22.26 14.66
C SER A 540 14.40 22.10 15.76
N LEU A 541 14.03 22.30 17.04
CA LEU A 541 14.92 22.13 18.18
C LEU A 541 15.41 20.67 18.28
N ASN A 542 14.51 19.70 18.11
CA ASN A 542 14.86 18.28 18.08
C ASN A 542 15.86 17.96 16.96
N ASN A 543 15.63 18.46 15.74
CA ASN A 543 16.56 18.23 14.62
C ASN A 543 17.95 18.82 14.92
N ILE A 544 18.02 20.03 15.49
CA ILE A 544 19.29 20.62 15.92
C ILE A 544 19.97 19.76 17.00
N GLY A 545 19.21 19.32 18.01
CA GLY A 545 19.71 18.44 19.06
C GLY A 545 20.29 17.14 18.52
N ILE A 546 19.64 16.52 17.52
CA ILE A 546 20.13 15.29 16.86
C ILE A 546 21.48 15.53 16.20
N ILE A 547 21.62 16.63 15.46
CA ILE A 547 22.88 16.95 14.79
C ILE A 547 24.00 17.21 15.80
N LEU A 548 23.71 17.95 16.88
CA LEU A 548 24.69 18.21 17.94
C LEU A 548 25.08 16.93 18.68
N TYR A 549 24.14 16.02 18.92
CA TYR A 549 24.40 14.70 19.47
C TYR A 549 25.36 13.89 18.59
N LEU A 550 25.15 13.89 17.26
CA LEU A 550 26.04 13.21 16.31
C LEU A 550 27.43 13.85 16.22
N GLN A 551 27.52 15.16 16.49
CA GLN A 551 28.78 15.88 16.67
C GLN A 551 29.41 15.66 18.06
N GLN A 552 28.82 14.82 18.92
CA GLN A 552 29.25 14.54 20.29
C GLN A 552 29.21 15.78 21.22
N LYS A 553 28.46 16.82 20.85
CA LYS A 553 28.20 18.02 21.66
C LYS A 553 27.00 17.78 22.58
N TYR A 554 27.16 16.83 23.50
CA TYR A 554 26.05 16.30 24.30
C TYR A 554 25.36 17.34 25.18
N ASP A 555 26.11 18.28 25.75
CA ASP A 555 25.54 19.31 26.63
C ASP A 555 24.66 20.28 25.85
N GLU A 556 25.13 20.78 24.70
CA GLU A 556 24.32 21.62 23.81
C GLU A 556 23.08 20.84 23.29
N ALA A 557 23.27 19.59 22.86
CA ALA A 557 22.16 18.75 22.40
C ALA A 557 21.08 18.58 23.48
N LEU A 558 21.49 18.36 24.72
CA LEU A 558 20.59 18.22 25.87
C LEU A 558 19.72 19.47 26.07
N GLU A 559 20.30 20.66 25.97
CA GLU A 559 19.55 21.92 26.07
C GLU A 559 18.45 22.01 25.01
N TYR A 560 18.78 21.70 23.75
CA TYR A 560 17.81 21.72 22.65
C TYR A 560 16.67 20.70 22.85
N PHE A 561 16.98 19.47 23.26
CA PHE A 561 15.96 18.46 23.55
C PHE A 561 15.07 18.83 24.73
N GLN A 562 15.62 19.46 25.77
CA GLN A 562 14.85 19.96 26.92
C GLN A 562 13.92 21.11 26.53
N GLN A 563 14.38 22.04 25.69
CA GLN A 563 13.53 23.11 25.17
C GLN A 563 12.40 22.55 24.30
N ALA A 564 12.70 21.62 23.39
CA ALA A 564 11.70 20.95 22.56
C ALA A 564 10.65 20.24 23.42
N ARG A 565 11.09 19.47 24.41
CA ARG A 565 10.23 18.79 25.38
C ARG A 565 9.34 19.77 26.14
N THR A 566 9.90 20.86 26.66
CA THR A 566 9.14 21.88 27.41
C THR A 566 8.03 22.50 26.56
N ILE A 567 8.31 22.78 25.29
CA ILE A 567 7.32 23.28 24.34
C ILE A 567 6.20 22.24 24.13
N GLN A 568 6.57 20.99 23.89
CA GLN A 568 5.62 19.91 23.63
C GLN A 568 4.73 19.61 24.85
N GLU A 569 5.29 19.65 26.06
CA GLU A 569 4.55 19.47 27.33
C GLU A 569 3.53 20.59 27.57
N LYS A 570 3.85 21.84 27.21
CA LYS A 570 2.94 22.99 27.37
C LYS A 570 1.78 22.98 26.38
N LEU A 571 2.02 22.57 25.13
CA LEU A 571 0.99 22.55 24.08
C LEU A 571 -0.05 21.45 24.23
N CYS A 572 0.34 20.30 24.77
CA CYS A 572 -0.55 19.15 24.92
C CYS A 572 -0.48 18.64 26.37
N PRO A 573 -1.26 19.21 27.31
CA PRO A 573 -1.31 18.76 28.70
C PRO A 573 -1.76 17.30 28.85
N SER A 574 -2.45 16.75 27.84
CA SER A 574 -2.83 15.33 27.76
C SER A 574 -1.71 14.41 27.24
N GLY A 575 -0.61 14.98 26.73
CA GLY A 575 0.54 14.33 26.08
C GLY A 575 0.45 14.34 24.54
N ASN A 576 1.58 14.46 23.86
CA ASN A 576 1.74 14.20 22.42
C ASN A 576 2.86 13.16 22.27
N ALA A 577 2.70 12.19 21.37
CA ALA A 577 3.72 11.18 21.10
C ALA A 577 5.09 11.80 20.72
N ALA A 578 5.12 13.00 20.15
CA ALA A 578 6.34 13.74 19.84
C ALA A 578 7.23 14.03 21.07
N ILE A 579 6.65 14.06 22.29
CA ILE A 579 7.42 14.18 23.54
C ILE A 579 8.35 12.97 23.72
N ALA A 580 7.90 11.78 23.32
CA ALA A 580 8.69 10.56 23.44
C ALA A 580 9.98 10.65 22.62
N THR A 581 9.96 11.30 21.45
CA THR A 581 11.16 11.52 20.62
C THR A 581 12.22 12.30 21.39
N SER A 582 11.85 13.45 21.97
CA SER A 582 12.75 14.29 22.76
C SER A 582 13.32 13.51 23.96
N ILE A 583 12.48 12.74 24.65
CA ILE A 583 12.87 11.90 25.79
C ILE A 583 13.85 10.78 25.38
N ILE A 584 13.62 10.11 24.23
CA ILE A 584 14.51 9.07 23.71
C ILE A 584 15.89 9.65 23.43
N TRP A 585 15.97 10.83 22.84
CA TRP A 585 17.26 11.45 22.56
C TRP A 585 18.01 11.88 23.82
N ILE A 586 17.31 12.36 24.85
CA ILE A 586 17.90 12.57 26.17
C ILE A 586 18.42 11.24 26.74
N GLY A 587 17.64 10.16 26.63
CA GLY A 587 18.07 8.81 27.00
C GLY A 587 19.33 8.35 26.25
N ASN A 588 19.45 8.66 24.96
CA ASN A 588 20.63 8.35 24.14
C ASN A 588 21.87 9.10 24.63
N ILE A 589 21.75 10.39 24.99
CA ILE A 589 22.84 11.15 25.60
C ILE A 589 23.32 10.48 26.89
N HIS A 590 22.39 10.12 27.78
CA HIS A 590 22.75 9.45 29.04
C HIS A 590 23.38 8.07 28.81
N LYS A 591 22.90 7.31 27.81
CA LYS A 591 23.50 6.01 27.42
C LYS A 591 24.95 6.19 27.00
N ASP A 592 25.25 7.19 26.16
CA ASP A 592 26.60 7.42 25.66
C ASP A 592 27.54 8.02 26.72
N GLN A 593 26.97 8.63 27.76
CA GLN A 593 27.68 9.00 28.99
C GLN A 593 27.81 7.83 30.00
N GLU A 594 27.45 6.60 29.61
CA GLU A 594 27.44 5.39 30.45
C GLU A 594 26.54 5.47 31.70
N LYS A 595 25.62 6.44 31.73
CA LYS A 595 24.60 6.63 32.77
C LYS A 595 23.38 5.75 32.47
N PHE A 596 23.58 4.43 32.56
CA PHE A 596 22.60 3.44 32.11
C PHE A 596 21.27 3.47 32.87
N ASN A 597 21.27 3.81 34.17
CA ASN A 597 20.03 3.88 34.95
C ASN A 597 19.16 5.07 34.53
N GLU A 598 19.79 6.22 34.28
CA GLU A 598 19.13 7.42 33.77
C GLU A 598 18.58 7.18 32.35
N ALA A 599 19.39 6.57 31.47
CA ALA A 599 18.96 6.20 30.13
C ALA A 599 17.74 5.26 30.15
N LEU A 600 17.77 4.24 31.02
CA LEU A 600 16.65 3.30 31.18
C LEU A 600 15.37 4.03 31.62
N ASN A 601 15.47 4.94 32.59
CA ASN A 601 14.34 5.72 33.08
C ASN A 601 13.72 6.57 31.96
N TYR A 602 14.54 7.24 31.14
CA TYR A 602 14.03 8.01 30.00
C TYR A 602 13.38 7.10 28.94
N TYR A 603 13.98 5.97 28.58
CA TYR A 603 13.34 5.06 27.62
C TYR A 603 12.02 4.47 28.14
N GLN A 604 11.93 4.18 29.44
CA GLN A 604 10.67 3.74 30.07
C GLN A 604 9.60 4.85 30.04
N GLN A 605 9.97 6.10 30.34
CA GLN A 605 9.04 7.24 30.20
C GLN A 605 8.55 7.40 28.76
N ALA A 606 9.44 7.32 27.78
CA ALA A 606 9.07 7.37 26.37
C ALA A 606 8.15 6.21 25.98
N LEU A 607 8.45 4.98 26.42
CA LEU A 607 7.63 3.81 26.17
C LEU A 607 6.21 3.96 26.75
N GLU A 608 6.06 4.47 27.96
CA GLU A 608 4.75 4.66 28.60
C GLU A 608 3.93 5.74 27.88
N ILE A 609 4.57 6.82 27.43
CA ILE A 609 3.93 7.81 26.55
C ILE A 609 3.49 7.13 25.25
N GLN A 610 4.38 6.40 24.58
CA GLN A 610 4.09 5.73 23.32
C GLN A 610 2.96 4.71 23.45
N LYS A 611 2.91 3.89 24.50
CA LYS A 611 1.80 2.95 24.75
C LYS A 611 0.46 3.65 24.97
N LYS A 612 0.46 4.88 25.48
CA LYS A 612 -0.76 5.69 25.64
C LYS A 612 -1.26 6.23 24.30
N PHE A 613 -0.34 6.50 23.36
CA PHE A 613 -0.64 7.17 22.09
C PHE A 613 -0.53 6.28 20.86
N TYR A 614 -0.05 5.05 20.96
CA TYR A 614 0.13 4.18 19.81
C TYR A 614 -0.49 2.81 20.09
N PRO A 615 -1.04 2.13 19.06
CA PRO A 615 -1.37 0.72 19.10
C PRO A 615 -0.21 -0.12 19.58
N SER A 616 -0.53 -1.27 20.18
CA SER A 616 0.43 -2.15 20.82
C SER A 616 1.55 -2.68 19.91
N ASP A 617 1.42 -2.55 18.59
CA ASP A 617 2.35 -3.04 17.58
C ASP A 617 3.07 -1.92 16.80
N HIS A 618 2.97 -0.65 17.22
CA HIS A 618 3.60 0.47 16.53
C HIS A 618 5.14 0.42 16.51
N ALA A 619 5.74 0.87 15.41
CA ALA A 619 7.20 0.83 15.21
C ALA A 619 7.99 1.58 16.29
N ASP A 620 7.49 2.72 16.77
CA ASP A 620 8.14 3.49 17.84
C ASP A 620 8.19 2.74 19.18
N ILE A 621 7.17 1.94 19.50
CA ILE A 621 7.17 1.08 20.69
C ILE A 621 8.25 0.00 20.54
N ALA A 622 8.38 -0.58 19.34
CA ALA A 622 9.42 -1.56 19.05
C ALA A 622 10.83 -0.95 19.15
N HIS A 623 10.98 0.32 18.75
CA HIS A 623 12.22 1.07 18.93
C HIS A 623 12.56 1.28 20.41
N SER A 624 11.59 1.69 21.23
CA SER A 624 11.79 1.83 22.68
C SER A 624 12.12 0.51 23.36
N PHE A 625 11.44 -0.59 23.01
CA PHE A 625 11.82 -1.93 23.47
C PHE A 625 13.24 -2.29 23.09
N ASN A 626 13.66 -2.01 21.86
CA ASN A 626 15.03 -2.26 21.42
C ASN A 626 16.06 -1.44 22.24
N ASN A 627 15.76 -0.17 22.54
CA ASN A 627 16.65 0.68 23.34
C ASN A 627 16.73 0.21 24.80
N ILE A 628 15.60 -0.17 25.39
CA ILE A 628 15.57 -0.77 26.74
C ILE A 628 16.36 -2.07 26.78
N GLY A 629 16.16 -2.96 25.81
CA GLY A 629 16.92 -4.21 25.68
C GLY A 629 18.43 -3.97 25.59
N ALA A 630 18.86 -2.97 24.82
CA ALA A 630 20.27 -2.60 24.71
C ALA A 630 20.86 -2.11 26.04
N ILE A 631 20.11 -1.32 26.83
CA ILE A 631 20.55 -0.89 28.16
C ILE A 631 20.64 -2.06 29.13
N LEU A 632 19.64 -2.94 29.15
CA LEU A 632 19.64 -4.11 30.01
C LEU A 632 20.81 -5.06 29.68
N ASN A 633 21.14 -5.20 28.40
CA ASN A 633 22.33 -5.93 27.98
C ASN A 633 23.62 -5.29 28.52
N ASN A 634 23.77 -3.98 28.43
CA ASN A 634 24.92 -3.26 29.00
C ASN A 634 25.00 -3.41 30.53
N GLN A 635 23.87 -3.60 31.22
CA GLN A 635 23.80 -3.91 32.64
C GLN A 635 24.03 -5.40 32.97
N GLY A 636 24.22 -6.27 31.96
CA GLY A 636 24.41 -7.71 32.14
C GLY A 636 23.12 -8.50 32.38
N LYS A 637 21.94 -7.87 32.27
CA LYS A 637 20.62 -8.50 32.44
C LYS A 637 20.17 -9.18 31.14
N LEU A 638 20.88 -10.25 30.76
CA LEU A 638 20.75 -10.87 29.45
C LEU A 638 19.34 -11.43 29.17
N ASP A 639 18.69 -12.05 30.15
CA ASP A 639 17.34 -12.63 29.95
C ASP A 639 16.27 -11.56 29.74
N GLU A 640 16.31 -10.48 30.53
CA GLU A 640 15.41 -9.33 30.35
C GLU A 640 15.68 -8.65 28.99
N ALA A 641 16.94 -8.46 28.62
CA ALA A 641 17.30 -7.89 27.31
C ALA A 641 16.78 -8.75 26.14
N LEU A 642 16.88 -10.07 26.26
CA LEU A 642 16.38 -11.00 25.25
C LEU A 642 14.86 -10.85 25.05
N ASP A 643 14.10 -10.78 26.14
CA ASP A 643 12.65 -10.61 26.11
C ASP A 643 12.25 -9.31 25.37
N TYR A 644 12.88 -8.18 25.74
CA TYR A 644 12.63 -6.90 25.07
C TYR A 644 12.98 -6.93 23.57
N HIS A 645 14.10 -7.53 23.19
CA HIS A 645 14.47 -7.64 21.78
C HIS A 645 13.53 -8.57 20.99
N GLN A 646 13.03 -9.65 21.61
CA GLN A 646 12.04 -10.54 21.00
C GLN A 646 10.68 -9.85 20.82
N GLN A 647 10.24 -9.07 21.80
CA GLN A 647 9.04 -8.23 21.66
C GLN A 647 9.18 -7.24 20.51
N ALA A 648 10.32 -6.54 20.41
CA ALA A 648 10.62 -5.63 19.31
C ALA A 648 10.64 -6.34 17.94
N LEU A 649 11.25 -7.53 17.85
CA LEU A 649 11.27 -8.33 16.62
C LEU A 649 9.86 -8.71 16.18
N LYS A 650 9.05 -9.26 17.08
CA LYS A 650 7.68 -9.69 16.80
C LYS A 650 6.81 -8.55 16.28
N MET A 651 6.99 -7.35 16.84
CA MET A 651 6.31 -6.14 16.35
C MET A 651 6.80 -5.74 14.96
N ARG A 652 8.12 -5.70 14.74
CA ARG A 652 8.70 -5.35 13.43
C ARG A 652 8.34 -6.35 12.33
N GLU A 653 8.27 -7.64 12.63
CA GLU A 653 7.82 -8.69 11.69
C GLU A 653 6.32 -8.58 11.36
N LYS A 654 5.51 -8.06 12.28
CA LYS A 654 4.11 -7.71 11.97
C LYS A 654 4.03 -6.48 11.08
N VAL A 655 4.90 -5.49 11.29
CA VAL A 655 4.78 -4.16 10.66
C VAL A 655 5.45 -4.11 9.28
N TYR A 656 6.64 -4.64 9.14
CA TYR A 656 7.43 -4.48 7.93
C TYR A 656 7.41 -5.72 7.03
N SER A 657 7.81 -5.53 5.77
CA SER A 657 8.13 -6.67 4.90
C SER A 657 9.32 -7.44 5.49
N SER A 658 9.42 -8.74 5.16
CA SER A 658 10.43 -9.64 5.74
C SER A 658 11.88 -9.20 5.52
N ASP A 659 12.12 -8.31 4.56
CA ASP A 659 13.44 -7.83 4.16
C ASP A 659 13.75 -6.41 4.67
N HIS A 660 12.98 -5.91 5.65
CA HIS A 660 13.19 -4.56 6.19
C HIS A 660 14.40 -4.49 7.12
N ILE A 661 15.17 -3.41 7.04
CA ILE A 661 16.46 -3.27 7.74
C ILE A 661 16.33 -3.29 9.27
N ASP A 662 15.22 -2.78 9.81
CA ASP A 662 14.94 -2.81 11.27
C ASP A 662 14.75 -4.24 11.81
N ILE A 663 14.23 -5.17 10.99
CA ILE A 663 14.15 -6.59 11.36
C ILE A 663 15.56 -7.14 11.52
N ALA A 664 16.47 -6.81 10.59
CA ALA A 664 17.88 -7.23 10.68
C ALA A 664 18.55 -6.72 11.96
N GLN A 665 18.24 -5.50 12.40
CA GLN A 665 18.76 -4.95 13.66
C GLN A 665 18.28 -5.77 14.87
N SER A 666 16.97 -6.06 14.97
CA SER A 666 16.42 -6.87 16.05
C SER A 666 17.02 -8.28 16.07
N LEU A 667 17.08 -8.94 14.91
CA LEU A 667 17.68 -10.27 14.78
C LEU A 667 19.14 -10.27 15.23
N ASN A 668 19.91 -9.27 14.81
CA ASN A 668 21.31 -9.15 15.21
C ASN A 668 21.47 -8.95 16.73
N ASN A 669 20.62 -8.13 17.36
CA ASN A 669 20.66 -7.92 18.81
C ASN A 669 20.31 -9.20 19.58
N ILE A 670 19.28 -9.94 19.15
CA ILE A 670 18.95 -11.26 19.72
C ILE A 670 20.14 -12.23 19.58
N GLY A 671 20.76 -12.28 18.40
CA GLY A 671 21.95 -13.11 18.17
C GLY A 671 23.12 -12.75 19.11
N LEU A 672 23.35 -11.46 19.37
CA LEU A 672 24.36 -11.01 20.33
C LEU A 672 24.06 -11.51 21.75
N ILE A 673 22.82 -11.42 22.21
CA ILE A 673 22.42 -11.90 23.54
C ILE A 673 22.59 -13.43 23.65
N LEU A 674 22.08 -14.18 22.67
CA LEU A 674 22.19 -15.64 22.65
C LEU A 674 23.65 -16.11 22.63
N LYS A 675 24.51 -15.41 21.88
CA LYS A 675 25.96 -15.67 21.90
C LYS A 675 26.55 -15.42 23.29
N SER A 676 26.19 -14.32 23.95
CA SER A 676 26.62 -14.04 25.34
C SER A 676 26.13 -15.08 26.34
N GLN A 677 24.98 -15.73 26.07
CA GLN A 677 24.47 -16.87 26.83
C GLN A 677 25.13 -18.22 26.47
N GLY A 678 26.05 -18.27 25.50
CA GLY A 678 26.67 -19.51 25.02
C GLY A 678 25.82 -20.33 24.02
N LYS A 679 24.65 -19.82 23.60
CA LYS A 679 23.74 -20.47 22.64
C LYS A 679 24.15 -20.18 21.20
N TYR A 680 25.35 -20.63 20.81
CA TYR A 680 25.97 -20.23 19.54
C TYR A 680 25.20 -20.67 18.28
N ASN A 681 24.55 -21.84 18.29
CA ASN A 681 23.78 -22.31 17.13
C ASN A 681 22.53 -21.48 16.89
N GLU A 682 21.81 -21.10 17.96
CA GLU A 682 20.66 -20.21 17.84
C GLU A 682 21.11 -18.82 17.39
N ALA A 683 22.19 -18.29 17.96
CA ALA A 683 22.77 -17.00 17.54
C ALA A 683 23.13 -16.97 16.05
N LEU A 684 23.66 -18.07 15.50
CA LEU A 684 23.99 -18.20 14.08
C LEU A 684 22.75 -18.05 13.19
N ASP A 685 21.61 -18.68 13.53
CA ASP A 685 20.36 -18.54 12.76
C ASP A 685 19.93 -17.07 12.65
N TYR A 686 19.88 -16.38 13.80
CA TYR A 686 19.53 -14.97 13.87
C TYR A 686 20.50 -14.08 13.08
N HIS A 687 21.81 -14.28 13.24
CA HIS A 687 22.81 -13.48 12.52
C HIS A 687 22.81 -13.74 11.01
N GLN A 688 22.56 -14.96 10.56
CA GLN A 688 22.46 -15.30 9.13
C GLN A 688 21.22 -14.66 8.49
N ARG A 689 20.07 -14.70 9.17
CA ARG A 689 18.86 -13.99 8.73
C ARG A 689 19.11 -12.48 8.62
N ALA A 690 19.76 -11.89 9.63
CA ALA A 690 20.13 -10.47 9.61
C ALA A 690 21.10 -10.13 8.45
N LEU A 691 22.10 -10.97 8.20
CA LEU A 691 23.07 -10.79 7.12
C LEU A 691 22.38 -10.80 5.76
N LYS A 692 21.48 -11.76 5.50
CA LYS A 692 20.75 -11.86 4.23
C LYS A 692 19.95 -10.59 3.93
N ILE A 693 19.28 -10.02 4.95
CA ILE A 693 18.54 -8.76 4.81
C ILE A 693 19.51 -7.60 4.50
N ARG A 694 20.63 -7.51 5.24
CA ARG A 694 21.63 -6.44 5.05
C ARG A 694 22.35 -6.51 3.71
N GLU A 695 22.67 -7.70 3.20
CA GLU A 695 23.28 -7.88 1.88
C GLU A 695 22.31 -7.47 0.75
N LYS A 696 21.01 -7.75 0.91
CA LYS A 696 19.98 -7.28 -0.01
C LYS A 696 19.81 -5.76 0.04
N PHE A 697 19.81 -5.17 1.23
CA PHE A 697 19.60 -3.74 1.43
C PHE A 697 20.84 -2.89 1.06
N TYR A 698 22.05 -3.42 1.25
CA TYR A 698 23.32 -2.76 0.93
C TYR A 698 24.15 -3.54 -0.09
N PRO A 699 23.77 -3.58 -1.38
CA PRO A 699 24.49 -4.35 -2.40
C PRO A 699 25.97 -3.95 -2.57
N SER A 700 26.29 -2.68 -2.30
CA SER A 700 27.65 -2.12 -2.40
C SER A 700 28.53 -2.36 -1.16
N GLY A 701 27.98 -3.00 -0.12
CA GLY A 701 28.57 -3.16 1.20
C GLY A 701 28.23 -2.02 2.18
N HIS A 702 28.11 -2.35 3.47
CA HIS A 702 27.86 -1.41 4.56
C HIS A 702 28.53 -1.90 5.86
N VAL A 703 28.80 -0.98 6.79
CA VAL A 703 29.43 -1.27 8.10
C VAL A 703 28.63 -2.31 8.90
N ASP A 704 27.31 -2.28 8.80
CA ASP A 704 26.42 -3.24 9.46
C ASP A 704 26.51 -4.65 8.87
N THR A 705 26.71 -4.77 7.55
CA THR A 705 26.95 -6.05 6.89
C THR A 705 28.24 -6.67 7.42
N ALA A 706 29.30 -5.87 7.52
CA ALA A 706 30.57 -6.30 8.14
C ALA A 706 30.39 -6.69 9.61
N PHE A 707 29.55 -5.97 10.36
CA PHE A 707 29.25 -6.31 11.75
C PHE A 707 28.56 -7.68 11.89
N SER A 708 27.59 -7.98 11.03
CA SER A 708 26.93 -9.30 11.00
C SER A 708 27.91 -10.42 10.67
N LEU A 709 28.74 -10.23 9.65
CA LEU A 709 29.79 -11.20 9.28
C LEU A 709 30.75 -11.45 10.46
N ASN A 710 31.21 -10.38 11.11
CA ASN A 710 32.07 -10.48 12.27
C ASN A 710 31.38 -11.21 13.43
N SER A 711 30.08 -10.97 13.66
CA SER A 711 29.30 -11.65 14.70
C SER A 711 29.14 -13.16 14.42
N ILE A 712 28.96 -13.55 13.16
CA ILE A 712 28.95 -14.94 12.71
C ILE A 712 30.34 -15.57 12.92
N GLY A 713 31.41 -14.87 12.53
CA GLY A 713 32.79 -15.31 12.77
C GLY A 713 33.07 -15.59 14.24
N ASN A 714 32.62 -14.70 15.14
CA ASN A 714 32.73 -14.90 16.58
C ASN A 714 31.96 -16.15 17.06
N CYS A 715 30.78 -16.43 16.50
CA CYS A 715 30.02 -17.63 16.88
C CYS A 715 30.77 -18.91 16.45
N TYR A 716 31.32 -18.95 15.23
CA TYR A 716 32.12 -20.09 14.77
C TYR A 716 33.43 -20.24 15.54
N GLU A 717 34.09 -19.15 15.90
CA GLU A 717 35.30 -19.18 16.71
C GLU A 717 35.03 -19.79 18.10
N ASN A 718 33.93 -19.40 18.76
CA ASN A 718 33.52 -19.98 20.04
C ASN A 718 33.12 -21.47 19.94
N GLN A 719 32.78 -21.94 18.74
CA GLN A 719 32.56 -23.37 18.45
C GLN A 719 33.85 -24.10 18.01
N ASN A 720 35.03 -23.47 18.11
CA ASN A 720 36.31 -24.00 17.62
C ASN A 720 36.36 -24.28 16.10
N LYS A 721 35.46 -23.68 15.30
CA LYS A 721 35.43 -23.78 13.84
C LYS A 721 36.26 -22.66 13.21
N GLN A 722 37.57 -22.69 13.44
CA GLN A 722 38.49 -21.58 13.14
C GLN A 722 38.57 -21.22 11.65
N THR A 723 38.56 -22.21 10.75
CA THR A 723 38.61 -21.98 9.30
C THR A 723 37.38 -21.23 8.79
N ILE A 724 36.20 -21.59 9.29
CA ILE A 724 34.95 -20.92 8.95
C ILE A 724 34.93 -19.50 9.55
N ALA A 725 35.34 -19.35 10.80
CA ALA A 725 35.44 -18.03 11.45
C ALA A 725 36.35 -17.07 10.68
N LEU A 726 37.49 -17.57 10.19
CA LEU A 726 38.47 -16.81 9.43
C LEU A 726 37.88 -16.27 8.12
N ASP A 727 37.11 -17.08 7.37
CA ASP A 727 36.42 -16.64 6.14
C ASP A 727 35.49 -15.44 6.43
N TYR A 728 34.65 -15.56 7.47
CA TYR A 728 33.73 -14.49 7.85
C TYR A 728 34.47 -13.22 8.30
N TYR A 729 35.56 -13.34 9.06
CA TYR A 729 36.37 -12.19 9.45
C TYR A 729 37.04 -11.52 8.25
N GLN A 730 37.56 -12.28 7.29
CA GLN A 730 38.17 -11.73 6.08
C GLN A 730 37.15 -10.96 5.24
N ARG A 731 35.94 -11.51 5.07
CA ARG A 731 34.84 -10.81 4.39
C ARG A 731 34.43 -9.53 5.11
N ALA A 732 34.34 -9.55 6.44
CA ALA A 732 34.06 -8.37 7.25
C ALA A 732 35.15 -7.30 7.11
N LEU A 733 36.42 -7.72 7.16
CA LEU A 733 37.57 -6.83 7.01
C LEU A 733 37.54 -6.15 5.65
N ALA A 734 37.36 -6.89 4.55
CA ALA A 734 37.31 -6.31 3.20
C ALA A 734 36.29 -5.16 3.06
N ILE A 735 35.14 -5.27 3.73
CA ILE A 735 34.14 -4.19 3.79
C ILE A 735 34.64 -3.02 4.65
N TYR A 736 35.18 -3.29 5.85
CA TYR A 736 35.71 -2.23 6.70
C TYR A 736 36.87 -1.47 6.07
N GLU A 737 37.77 -2.12 5.33
CA GLU A 737 38.89 -1.44 4.66
C GLU A 737 38.43 -0.49 3.56
N LYS A 738 37.31 -0.80 2.92
CA LYS A 738 36.68 0.06 1.90
C LYS A 738 35.99 1.28 2.52
N LEU A 739 35.43 1.15 3.73
CA LEU A 739 34.51 2.14 4.31
C LEU A 739 35.07 2.96 5.48
N LEU A 740 36.07 2.44 6.19
CA LEU A 740 36.52 3.00 7.46
C LEU A 740 38.03 3.30 7.47
N PRO A 741 38.44 4.41 8.12
CA PRO A 741 39.84 4.70 8.41
C PRO A 741 40.57 3.56 9.14
N ILE A 742 41.91 3.54 9.05
CA ILE A 742 42.73 2.45 9.59
C ILE A 742 42.71 2.37 11.12
N ASP A 743 42.44 3.50 11.78
CA ASP A 743 42.32 3.67 13.22
C ASP A 743 40.92 3.34 13.76
N ASN A 744 39.96 2.98 12.90
CA ASN A 744 38.63 2.63 13.35
C ASN A 744 38.64 1.37 14.26
N PRO A 745 38.05 1.42 15.47
CA PRO A 745 38.08 0.31 16.42
C PRO A 745 37.51 -1.01 15.87
N SER A 746 36.46 -0.96 15.05
CA SER A 746 35.83 -2.16 14.48
C SER A 746 36.73 -2.85 13.46
N ARG A 747 37.44 -2.04 12.65
CA ARG A 747 38.45 -2.53 11.70
C ARG A 747 39.61 -3.19 12.45
N GLN A 748 40.18 -2.51 13.44
CA GLN A 748 41.27 -3.03 14.26
C GLN A 748 40.90 -4.32 14.99
N ARG A 749 39.70 -4.37 15.58
CA ARG A 749 39.21 -5.59 16.26
C ARG A 749 39.15 -6.78 15.29
N THR A 750 38.68 -6.55 14.07
CA THR A 750 38.58 -7.61 13.06
C THR A 750 39.95 -8.07 12.58
N GLN A 751 40.89 -7.15 12.38
CA GLN A 751 42.29 -7.49 12.08
C GLN A 751 42.95 -8.30 13.19
N ASN A 752 42.72 -7.93 14.45
CA ASN A 752 43.22 -8.66 15.61
C ASN A 752 42.62 -10.07 15.71
N ASN A 753 41.32 -10.23 15.42
CA ASN A 753 40.67 -11.54 15.36
C ASN A 753 41.30 -12.44 14.27
N ILE A 754 41.53 -11.90 13.07
CA ILE A 754 42.21 -12.62 11.97
C ILE A 754 43.62 -13.02 12.37
N ARG A 755 44.39 -12.08 12.92
CA ARG A 755 45.76 -12.32 13.39
C ARG A 755 45.81 -13.43 14.43
N ARG A 756 44.91 -13.38 15.43
CA ARG A 756 44.81 -14.41 16.48
C ARG A 756 44.55 -15.81 15.91
N LEU A 757 43.71 -15.93 14.88
CA LEU A 757 43.38 -17.23 14.28
C LEU A 757 44.47 -17.74 13.34
N THR A 758 45.15 -16.84 12.62
CA THR A 758 46.25 -17.18 11.71
C THR A 758 47.55 -17.50 12.44
N GLU A 759 47.77 -16.98 13.65
CA GLU A 759 48.92 -17.36 14.51
C GLU A 759 48.70 -18.69 15.26
N LYS A 760 47.46 -19.20 15.32
CA LYS A 760 47.10 -20.46 16.00
C LYS A 760 46.94 -21.66 15.06
N THR A 761 46.99 -21.43 13.76
CA THR A 761 46.95 -22.45 12.69
C THR A 761 48.33 -22.67 12.14
#